data_AF-A0A9E6W8W1-F1
#
_entry.id   AF-A0A9E6W8W1-F1
#
_cell.length_a   1.000
_cell.length_b   1.000
_cell.length_c   1.000
_cell.angle_alpha   90.00
_cell.angle_beta   90.00
_cell.angle_gamma   90.00
#
_symmetry.space_group_name_H-M   'P 1'
#
loop_
_entity.id
_entity.type
_entity.pdbx_description
1 polymer ?
#
loop_
_entity_poly.entity_id
_entity_poly.type
_entity_poly.pdbx_seq_one_letter_code
_entity_poly.pdbx_strand_id
1 'polypeptide(L)'
;MSESITISKKTPESKSQQYDFLREEGLKYIQKVAGKIWTDYNIHDPGVSILEVLAYAITELGYRASYNIEDLLTNDPNDKNARDIRNFFTAREILPNAPVTINDYRKLMIDVDVHDTTDVNCKHVGVKNAWIEKSKSNEIPVYVHKNESKLDYSPDPLVKGQDPLDIGILYDILLEFEKCDEYGDLNENSLTRNLVIKEHPLDTNINGLTIKVTVDFPRWDNESIKWDDLLSVKQEVLISLKFYNVPNSYDFDYTIVNKLVKLKGTITTASDIVPVAGLAEIEASINNFIYGVNDSLLAFYRQKINKIKEIVEAVKARLHANRNLCEDFYKLNALRVEKIAVCADIELAKDADVEDVQSKIYHEIAKFLSPTVYFYTLDEMLDKCKKLQELTILEIEVANKYFKVDSNLDELLMEGDSVTITGSRSNDGVYTIKSVSVDTDSSTSKVYVTEDISSELLTEGELFTFYITEKDECLSVDRIFEGPALEHGFIDDKELEKADRKKYIHVSDLIQIIMDVKGVISVKTIQIANIPQDNKDGTIESKAVKWCLQLAFEQNYVPRLSVTDSKIVFYKDQLPFRASATKVDELLVSLEKSERVAKLYNPVLDFEVPKGVYRDLESYETIQNEFPLTYGIGDEGLPNLGKNNEYNERRKASARQLKGYLMHFDQLLANYFSQLAHVKDLFSMNAEKDEFGNYIIGRTYYTQPLFEIVPNVDELYVDKNGHAVSLNTIAESEDEFFVRKNKFLDHLIGRFAENFADYALLTIQIEGGVKASDELVADKLAF
;
A
#
# COMPACT_ATOMS: atom_id res chain seq x y z
N MET A 1 13.31 28.30 -25.85
CA MET A 1 13.18 28.29 -27.32
C MET A 1 12.72 26.90 -27.69
N SER A 2 11.56 26.74 -28.31
CA SER A 2 11.10 25.44 -28.79
C SER A 2 12.04 24.97 -29.91
N GLU A 3 12.55 23.76 -29.82
CA GLU A 3 13.40 23.17 -30.86
C GLU A 3 12.68 23.21 -32.22
N SER A 4 13.42 23.52 -33.28
CA SER A 4 12.88 23.52 -34.63
C SER A 4 12.46 22.11 -35.01
N ILE A 5 11.21 21.92 -35.41
CA ILE A 5 10.71 20.64 -35.93
C ILE A 5 11.52 20.29 -37.19
N THR A 6 12.35 19.25 -37.12
CA THR A 6 13.14 18.75 -38.26
C THR A 6 12.68 17.35 -38.65
N ILE A 7 12.49 17.11 -39.95
CA ILE A 7 12.21 15.76 -40.46
C ILE A 7 13.50 14.93 -40.38
N SER A 8 13.45 13.79 -39.69
CA SER A 8 14.57 12.87 -39.61
C SER A 8 14.93 12.34 -41.00
N LYS A 9 16.24 12.32 -41.32
CA LYS A 9 16.77 11.67 -42.52
C LYS A 9 17.04 10.18 -42.33
N LYS A 10 16.85 9.65 -41.11
CA LYS A 10 17.04 8.23 -40.81
C LYS A 10 15.91 7.44 -41.47
N THR A 11 16.25 6.41 -42.23
CA THR A 11 15.27 5.46 -42.76
C THR A 11 14.50 4.83 -41.59
N PRO A 12 13.15 4.76 -41.65
CA PRO A 12 12.36 4.09 -40.62
C PRO A 12 12.78 2.63 -40.45
N GLU A 13 12.72 2.11 -39.23
CA GLU A 13 13.14 0.73 -38.95
C GLU A 13 12.13 -0.29 -39.51
N SER A 14 10.84 0.04 -39.47
CA SER A 14 9.80 -0.80 -40.07
C SER A 14 9.79 -0.70 -41.58
N LYS A 15 9.87 -1.85 -42.26
CA LYS A 15 9.75 -1.96 -43.71
C LYS A 15 8.40 -1.47 -44.23
N SER A 16 7.33 -1.56 -43.43
CA SER A 16 6.02 -1.06 -43.81
C SER A 16 5.97 0.45 -43.94
N GLN A 17 6.95 1.19 -43.40
CA GLN A 17 7.04 2.64 -43.48
C GLN A 17 8.02 3.10 -44.58
N GLN A 18 8.64 2.16 -45.30
CA GLN A 18 9.63 2.44 -46.33
C GLN A 18 8.97 2.35 -47.71
N TYR A 19 8.60 3.51 -48.25
CA TYR A 19 7.96 3.62 -49.57
C TYR A 19 8.74 2.90 -50.67
N ASP A 20 10.04 3.19 -50.79
CA ASP A 20 10.89 2.61 -51.84
C ASP A 20 10.94 1.08 -51.75
N PHE A 21 11.03 0.55 -50.53
CA PHE A 21 11.03 -0.89 -50.28
C PHE A 21 9.70 -1.53 -50.74
N LEU A 22 8.55 -0.96 -50.34
CA LEU A 22 7.23 -1.49 -50.71
C LEU A 22 7.03 -1.47 -52.23
N ARG A 23 7.43 -0.37 -52.88
CA ARG A 23 7.38 -0.22 -54.34
C ARG A 23 8.25 -1.26 -55.04
N GLU A 24 9.49 -1.44 -54.59
CA GLU A 24 10.41 -2.43 -55.16
C GLU A 24 9.90 -3.86 -55.00
N GLU A 25 9.38 -4.23 -53.83
CA GLU A 25 8.81 -5.56 -53.59
C GLU A 25 7.56 -5.79 -54.43
N GLY A 26 6.69 -4.79 -54.56
CA GLY A 26 5.53 -4.85 -55.45
C GLY A 26 5.92 -5.06 -56.91
N LEU A 27 6.92 -4.32 -57.41
CA LEU A 27 7.43 -4.50 -58.78
C LEU A 27 8.02 -5.89 -58.99
N LYS A 28 8.83 -6.39 -58.04
CA LYS A 28 9.38 -7.75 -58.09
C LYS A 28 8.27 -8.80 -58.16
N TYR A 29 7.19 -8.62 -57.38
CA TYR A 29 6.04 -9.52 -57.40
C TYR A 29 5.32 -9.50 -58.76
N ILE A 30 5.06 -8.32 -59.31
CA ILE A 30 4.44 -8.17 -60.64
C ILE A 30 5.30 -8.79 -61.74
N GLN A 31 6.61 -8.53 -61.74
CA GLN A 31 7.55 -9.12 -62.70
C GLN A 31 7.53 -10.65 -62.66
N LYS A 32 7.46 -11.23 -61.45
CA LYS A 32 7.39 -12.67 -61.26
C LYS A 32 6.09 -13.28 -61.80
N VAL A 33 4.96 -12.64 -61.55
CA VAL A 33 3.63 -13.19 -61.88
C VAL A 33 3.21 -12.87 -63.32
N ALA A 34 3.51 -11.67 -63.81
CA ALA A 34 2.99 -11.12 -65.05
C ALA A 34 4.06 -10.66 -66.06
N GLY A 35 5.36 -10.86 -65.80
CA GLY A 35 6.46 -10.35 -66.63
C GLY A 35 6.54 -10.86 -68.06
N LYS A 36 5.73 -11.86 -68.43
CA LYS A 36 5.57 -12.30 -69.83
C LYS A 36 4.50 -11.51 -70.60
N ILE A 37 3.57 -10.87 -69.90
CA ILE A 37 2.42 -10.15 -70.47
C ILE A 37 2.61 -8.65 -70.30
N TRP A 38 2.88 -8.20 -69.07
CA TRP A 38 3.16 -6.81 -68.75
C TRP A 38 4.66 -6.64 -68.67
N THR A 39 5.26 -5.96 -69.65
CA THR A 39 6.72 -5.86 -69.82
C THR A 39 7.26 -4.44 -69.60
N ASP A 40 6.38 -3.44 -69.54
CA ASP A 40 6.72 -2.05 -69.28
C ASP A 40 6.48 -1.71 -67.80
N TYR A 41 7.52 -1.25 -67.10
CA TYR A 41 7.46 -0.89 -65.68
C TYR A 41 7.93 0.56 -65.45
N ASN A 42 7.85 1.39 -66.48
CA ASN A 42 8.25 2.79 -66.38
C ASN A 42 7.16 3.65 -65.72
N ILE A 43 7.56 4.85 -65.26
CA ILE A 43 6.71 5.78 -64.50
C ILE A 43 5.48 6.28 -65.29
N HIS A 44 5.49 6.13 -66.62
CA HIS A 44 4.37 6.56 -67.47
C HIS A 44 3.26 5.49 -67.58
N ASP A 45 3.50 4.26 -67.11
CA ASP A 45 2.51 3.20 -67.11
C ASP A 45 1.49 3.42 -65.98
N PRO A 46 0.18 3.53 -66.27
CA PRO A 46 -0.85 3.72 -65.26
C PRO A 46 -0.89 2.63 -64.17
N GLY A 47 -0.52 1.39 -64.49
CA GLY A 47 -0.46 0.30 -63.53
C GLY A 47 0.69 0.46 -62.54
N VAL A 48 1.81 1.03 -62.97
CA VAL A 48 2.93 1.40 -62.07
C VAL A 48 2.51 2.56 -61.18
N SER A 49 1.80 3.56 -61.70
CA SER A 49 1.24 4.64 -60.89
C SER A 49 0.29 4.12 -59.81
N ILE A 50 -0.57 3.13 -60.12
CA ILE A 50 -1.44 2.49 -59.13
C ILE A 50 -0.60 1.82 -58.02
N LEU A 51 0.45 1.08 -58.39
CA LEU A 51 1.34 0.45 -57.41
C LEU A 51 2.02 1.49 -56.51
N GLU A 52 2.47 2.60 -57.07
CA GLU A 52 3.12 3.69 -56.33
C GLU A 52 2.16 4.31 -55.30
N VAL A 53 0.91 4.58 -55.68
CA VAL A 53 -0.09 5.10 -54.75
C VAL A 53 -0.42 4.08 -53.66
N LEU A 54 -0.55 2.79 -54.00
CA LEU A 54 -0.78 1.73 -53.00
C LEU A 54 0.40 1.60 -52.03
N ALA A 55 1.64 1.68 -52.52
CA ALA A 55 2.82 1.66 -51.69
C ALA A 55 2.80 2.84 -50.70
N TYR A 56 2.40 4.03 -51.14
CA TYR A 56 2.25 5.20 -50.28
C TYR A 56 1.17 5.00 -49.21
N ALA A 57 -0.03 4.54 -49.56
CA ALA A 57 -1.09 4.27 -48.59
C ALA A 57 -0.69 3.23 -47.52
N ILE A 58 0.06 2.19 -47.92
CA ILE A 58 0.59 1.19 -46.98
C ILE A 58 1.63 1.83 -46.03
N THR A 59 2.41 2.81 -46.49
CA THR A 59 3.33 3.53 -45.58
C THR A 59 2.62 4.26 -44.46
N GLU A 60 1.45 4.84 -44.75
CA GLU A 60 0.63 5.48 -43.74
C GLU A 60 0.07 4.48 -42.74
N LEU A 61 -0.50 3.37 -43.22
CA LEU A 61 -0.99 2.30 -42.35
C LEU A 61 0.13 1.77 -41.44
N GLY A 62 1.32 1.55 -41.99
CA GLY A 62 2.51 1.12 -41.25
C GLY A 62 3.02 2.15 -40.25
N TYR A 63 2.82 3.45 -40.53
CA TYR A 63 3.12 4.54 -39.61
C TYR A 63 2.13 4.56 -38.44
N ARG A 64 0.82 4.52 -38.70
CA ARG A 64 -0.19 4.54 -37.64
C ARG A 64 -0.16 3.28 -36.77
N ALA A 65 0.10 2.12 -37.35
CA ALA A 65 0.25 0.87 -36.60
C ALA A 65 1.50 0.84 -35.69
N SER A 66 2.42 1.79 -35.83
CA SER A 66 3.63 1.90 -35.02
C SER A 66 3.54 2.90 -33.87
N TYR A 67 2.38 3.53 -33.67
CA TYR A 67 2.16 4.34 -32.48
C TYR A 67 2.30 3.50 -31.21
N ASN A 68 2.63 4.17 -30.10
CA ASN A 68 2.75 3.51 -28.82
C ASN A 68 1.44 2.81 -28.45
N ILE A 69 1.54 1.71 -27.72
CA ILE A 69 0.37 0.88 -27.39
C ILE A 69 -0.67 1.65 -26.58
N GLU A 70 -0.23 2.54 -25.69
CA GLU A 70 -1.12 3.41 -24.93
C GLU A 70 -1.96 4.32 -25.82
N ASP A 71 -1.39 4.87 -26.90
CA ASP A 71 -2.11 5.71 -27.88
C ASP A 71 -3.12 4.87 -28.67
N LEU A 72 -2.74 3.65 -29.08
CA LEU A 72 -3.62 2.75 -29.84
C LEU A 72 -4.84 2.28 -29.03
N LEU A 73 -4.69 2.17 -27.71
CA LEU A 73 -5.75 1.72 -26.81
C LEU A 73 -6.60 2.86 -26.24
N THR A 74 -6.17 4.11 -26.42
CA THR A 74 -6.86 5.28 -25.86
C THR A 74 -8.20 5.55 -26.57
N ASN A 75 -9.21 5.89 -25.77
CA ASN A 75 -10.53 6.31 -26.27
C ASN A 75 -10.57 7.80 -26.63
N ASP A 76 -11.47 8.19 -27.53
CA ASP A 76 -11.71 9.60 -27.83
C ASP A 76 -12.28 10.30 -26.59
N PRO A 77 -11.58 11.31 -26.03
CA PRO A 77 -12.06 12.02 -24.84
C PRO A 77 -13.36 12.82 -25.10
N ASN A 78 -13.71 13.08 -26.36
CA ASN A 78 -14.94 13.79 -26.74
C ASN A 78 -16.13 12.85 -26.98
N ASP A 79 -15.88 11.55 -27.11
CA ASP A 79 -16.95 10.57 -27.27
C ASP A 79 -17.56 10.23 -25.90
N LYS A 80 -18.75 10.78 -25.65
CA LYS A 80 -19.52 10.51 -24.42
C LYS A 80 -20.07 9.08 -24.34
N ASN A 81 -20.06 8.37 -25.46
CA ASN A 81 -20.43 6.96 -25.55
C ASN A 81 -19.20 6.05 -25.64
N ALA A 82 -18.00 6.60 -25.39
CA ALA A 82 -16.77 5.83 -25.39
C ALA A 82 -16.92 4.64 -24.44
N ARG A 83 -16.72 3.45 -25.00
CA ARG A 83 -16.94 2.18 -24.30
C ARG A 83 -15.83 1.98 -23.29
N ASP A 84 -16.21 1.63 -22.06
CA ASP A 84 -15.23 1.08 -21.14
C ASP A 84 -14.83 -0.30 -21.66
N ILE A 85 -13.59 -0.38 -22.13
CA ILE A 85 -13.03 -1.63 -22.65
C ILE A 85 -12.81 -2.64 -21.53
N ARG A 86 -12.79 -2.20 -20.26
CA ARG A 86 -12.51 -2.99 -19.04
C ARG A 86 -11.26 -3.85 -19.17
N ASN A 87 -10.22 -3.25 -19.75
CA ASN A 87 -9.00 -3.96 -20.05
C ASN A 87 -7.92 -3.58 -19.06
N PHE A 88 -7.29 -4.63 -18.52
CA PHE A 88 -6.14 -4.61 -17.63
C PHE A 88 -6.48 -4.29 -16.18
N PHE A 89 -6.06 -5.22 -15.33
CA PHE A 89 -6.01 -5.01 -13.90
C PHE A 89 -4.70 -4.33 -13.53
N THR A 90 -4.79 -3.48 -12.52
CA THR A 90 -3.65 -2.88 -11.84
C THR A 90 -2.95 -3.89 -10.94
N ALA A 91 -1.73 -3.60 -10.49
CA ALA A 91 -0.96 -4.53 -9.68
C ALA A 91 -1.69 -4.84 -8.35
N ARG A 92 -2.36 -3.85 -7.76
CA ARG A 92 -3.11 -4.01 -6.51
C ARG A 92 -4.38 -4.85 -6.66
N GLU A 93 -4.90 -4.99 -7.87
CA GLU A 93 -6.11 -5.80 -8.12
C GLU A 93 -5.79 -7.30 -8.26
N ILE A 94 -4.61 -7.67 -8.78
CA ILE A 94 -4.30 -9.06 -9.13
C ILE A 94 -3.17 -9.72 -8.35
N LEU A 95 -2.25 -8.94 -7.76
CA LEU A 95 -1.11 -9.50 -7.04
C LEU A 95 -1.41 -9.86 -5.59
N PRO A 96 -2.23 -9.09 -4.83
CA PRO A 96 -2.59 -9.48 -3.47
C PRO A 96 -3.30 -10.83 -3.43
N ASN A 97 -2.89 -11.63 -2.45
CA ASN A 97 -3.43 -12.95 -2.19
C ASN A 97 -4.39 -12.92 -1.01
N ALA A 98 -5.31 -13.90 -0.96
CA ALA A 98 -6.17 -14.09 0.20
C ALA A 98 -5.33 -14.46 1.45
N PRO A 99 -5.69 -13.99 2.64
CA PRO A 99 -4.96 -14.27 3.87
C PRO A 99 -5.11 -15.74 4.28
N VAL A 100 -4.02 -16.49 4.20
CA VAL A 100 -4.01 -17.92 4.55
C VAL A 100 -3.01 -18.27 5.64
N THR A 101 -2.07 -17.36 5.93
CA THR A 101 -1.07 -17.55 6.98
C THR A 101 -1.42 -16.76 8.24
N ILE A 102 -0.81 -17.18 9.36
CA ILE A 102 -0.85 -16.46 10.64
C ILE A 102 -0.36 -15.00 10.46
N ASN A 103 0.66 -14.80 9.62
CA ASN A 103 1.21 -13.46 9.35
C ASN A 103 0.24 -12.60 8.53
N ASP A 104 -0.51 -13.18 7.59
CA ASP A 104 -1.50 -12.44 6.81
C ASP A 104 -2.63 -11.92 7.70
N TYR A 105 -3.17 -12.79 8.56
CA TYR A 105 -4.17 -12.38 9.55
C TYR A 105 -3.62 -11.35 10.53
N ARG A 106 -2.35 -11.49 10.94
CA ARG A 106 -1.67 -10.49 11.77
C ARG A 106 -1.60 -9.13 11.08
N LYS A 107 -1.19 -9.07 9.79
CA LYS A 107 -1.18 -7.85 8.99
C LYS A 107 -2.58 -7.23 8.89
N LEU A 108 -3.61 -8.04 8.62
CA LEU A 108 -5.00 -7.59 8.55
C LEU A 108 -5.50 -6.96 9.84
N MET A 109 -5.16 -7.54 10.99
CA MET A 109 -5.56 -7.01 12.29
C MET A 109 -4.84 -5.70 12.60
N ILE A 110 -3.55 -5.61 12.29
CA ILE A 110 -2.74 -4.40 12.49
C ILE A 110 -3.23 -3.25 11.61
N ASP A 111 -3.69 -3.54 10.40
CA ASP A 111 -4.25 -2.57 9.44
C ASP A 111 -5.61 -1.99 9.88
N VAL A 112 -6.24 -2.53 10.93
CA VAL A 112 -7.50 -1.98 11.46
C VAL A 112 -7.26 -0.63 12.12
N ASP A 113 -8.03 0.36 11.68
CA ASP A 113 -8.09 1.72 12.20
C ASP A 113 -9.55 2.15 12.41
N VAL A 114 -9.84 2.80 13.53
CA VAL A 114 -11.12 3.44 13.81
C VAL A 114 -10.94 4.95 13.68
N HIS A 115 -11.65 5.54 12.72
CA HIS A 115 -11.58 6.97 12.44
C HIS A 115 -12.77 7.72 13.05
N ASP A 116 -12.50 8.59 14.02
CA ASP A 116 -13.47 9.45 14.71
C ASP A 116 -13.19 10.92 14.43
N THR A 117 -13.92 11.52 13.48
CA THR A 117 -13.75 12.94 13.14
C THR A 117 -14.14 13.92 14.25
N THR A 118 -14.84 13.46 15.29
CA THR A 118 -15.32 14.30 16.38
C THR A 118 -14.33 14.41 17.54
N ASP A 119 -13.46 13.41 17.69
CA ASP A 119 -12.40 13.38 18.71
C ASP A 119 -11.06 13.82 18.12
N VAL A 120 -10.72 15.10 18.32
CA VAL A 120 -9.47 15.68 17.81
C VAL A 120 -8.23 15.05 18.46
N ASN A 121 -8.34 14.52 19.68
CA ASN A 121 -7.24 13.94 20.45
C ASN A 121 -7.11 12.42 20.24
N CYS A 122 -8.09 11.78 19.59
CA CYS A 122 -8.08 10.36 19.26
C CYS A 122 -8.72 10.09 17.90
N LYS A 123 -8.35 10.92 16.90
CA LYS A 123 -8.95 10.89 15.57
C LYS A 123 -8.80 9.54 14.87
N HIS A 124 -7.64 8.91 15.06
CA HIS A 124 -7.32 7.59 14.54
C HIS A 124 -6.77 6.75 15.68
N VAL A 125 -7.31 5.54 15.85
CA VAL A 125 -6.82 4.57 16.83
C VAL A 125 -7.25 3.17 16.42
N GLY A 126 -6.35 2.21 16.56
CA GLY A 126 -6.65 0.82 16.24
C GLY A 126 -5.74 -0.16 16.95
N VAL A 127 -5.29 -1.14 16.19
CA VAL A 127 -4.41 -2.21 16.68
C VAL A 127 -2.96 -1.84 16.41
N LYS A 128 -2.11 -1.95 17.44
CA LYS A 128 -0.66 -1.78 17.34
C LYS A 128 -0.02 -3.05 16.83
N ASN A 129 -0.46 -4.19 17.37
CA ASN A 129 0.06 -5.51 17.05
C ASN A 129 -0.98 -6.57 17.41
N ALA A 130 -0.88 -7.75 16.79
CA ALA A 130 -1.81 -8.83 17.02
C ALA A 130 -1.17 -10.21 16.84
N TRP A 131 -1.77 -11.21 17.46
CA TRP A 131 -1.35 -12.61 17.36
C TRP A 131 -2.56 -13.52 17.26
N ILE A 132 -2.36 -14.64 16.60
CA ILE A 132 -3.37 -15.68 16.41
C ILE A 132 -2.78 -17.02 16.85
N GLU A 133 -3.50 -17.72 17.71
CA GLU A 133 -3.10 -19.00 18.28
C GLU A 133 -4.25 -19.99 18.13
N LYS A 134 -3.94 -21.29 18.00
CA LYS A 134 -5.00 -22.31 18.01
C LYS A 134 -5.62 -22.38 19.40
N SER A 135 -6.94 -22.26 19.46
CA SER A 135 -7.67 -22.38 20.72
C SER A 135 -7.53 -23.79 21.27
N LYS A 136 -7.21 -23.90 22.56
CA LYS A 136 -7.20 -25.16 23.32
C LYS A 136 -8.59 -25.58 23.79
N SER A 137 -9.60 -24.77 23.51
CA SER A 137 -10.97 -24.93 24.01
C SER A 137 -12.00 -24.72 22.89
N ASN A 138 -13.15 -25.36 23.04
CA ASN A 138 -14.25 -25.20 22.08
C ASN A 138 -15.28 -24.22 22.63
N GLU A 139 -15.99 -23.55 21.73
CA GLU A 139 -17.17 -22.76 22.10
C GLU A 139 -18.20 -23.61 22.86
N ILE A 140 -18.46 -24.80 22.34
CA ILE A 140 -19.26 -25.84 22.99
C ILE A 140 -18.35 -27.07 23.16
N PRO A 141 -18.07 -27.52 24.40
CA PRO A 141 -17.30 -28.74 24.63
C PRO A 141 -17.97 -29.96 23.95
N VAL A 142 -17.19 -30.70 23.17
CA VAL A 142 -17.64 -31.93 22.50
C VAL A 142 -16.81 -33.08 23.05
N TYR A 143 -17.43 -34.21 23.36
CA TYR A 143 -16.78 -35.38 23.95
C TYR A 143 -17.03 -36.62 23.08
N VAL A 144 -16.05 -37.52 23.07
CA VAL A 144 -16.11 -38.77 22.29
C VAL A 144 -16.59 -39.90 23.19
N HIS A 145 -17.78 -40.44 22.92
CA HIS A 145 -18.32 -41.62 23.61
C HIS A 145 -17.94 -42.86 22.83
N LYS A 146 -16.74 -43.41 23.09
CA LYS A 146 -16.13 -44.47 22.28
C LYS A 146 -16.98 -45.73 22.20
N ASN A 147 -17.61 -46.12 23.30
CA ASN A 147 -18.43 -47.35 23.36
C ASN A 147 -19.69 -47.24 22.50
N GLU A 148 -20.24 -46.03 22.36
CA GLU A 148 -21.45 -45.74 21.59
C GLU A 148 -21.15 -45.25 20.17
N SER A 149 -19.86 -45.04 19.83
CA SER A 149 -19.40 -44.50 18.55
C SER A 149 -20.10 -43.18 18.17
N LYS A 150 -20.31 -42.30 19.15
CA LYS A 150 -20.97 -40.99 18.96
C LYS A 150 -20.16 -39.84 19.57
N LEU A 151 -20.48 -38.63 19.14
CA LEU A 151 -20.09 -37.39 19.79
C LEU A 151 -21.25 -36.89 20.68
N ASP A 152 -20.91 -36.31 21.83
CA ASP A 152 -21.90 -35.78 22.79
C ASP A 152 -21.38 -34.47 23.40
N TYR A 153 -22.27 -33.64 23.94
CA TYR A 153 -21.91 -32.39 24.63
C TYR A 153 -21.64 -32.61 26.13
N SER A 154 -21.89 -33.82 26.63
CA SER A 154 -21.55 -34.22 27.99
C SER A 154 -20.42 -35.26 28.00
N PRO A 155 -19.54 -35.26 29.01
CA PRO A 155 -18.55 -36.32 29.19
C PRO A 155 -19.19 -37.70 29.26
N ASP A 156 -18.49 -38.73 28.80
CA ASP A 156 -18.91 -40.12 28.94
C ASP A 156 -19.03 -40.46 30.45
N PRO A 157 -20.21 -40.87 30.95
CA PRO A 157 -20.39 -41.22 32.36
C PRO A 157 -19.44 -42.31 32.87
N LEU A 158 -18.88 -43.13 31.97
CA LEU A 158 -17.94 -44.21 32.27
C LEU A 158 -16.48 -43.73 32.34
N VAL A 159 -16.16 -42.53 31.86
CA VAL A 159 -14.80 -41.98 31.84
C VAL A 159 -14.71 -40.80 32.80
N LYS A 160 -14.00 -41.01 33.92
CA LYS A 160 -13.82 -39.98 34.93
C LYS A 160 -12.78 -38.94 34.47
N GLY A 161 -13.19 -37.67 34.39
CA GLY A 161 -12.31 -36.56 34.02
C GLY A 161 -11.93 -36.55 32.55
N GLN A 162 -12.86 -36.93 31.67
CA GLN A 162 -12.65 -36.85 30.23
C GLN A 162 -12.48 -35.39 29.78
N ASP A 163 -11.38 -35.11 29.08
CA ASP A 163 -11.19 -33.82 28.42
C ASP A 163 -12.05 -33.70 27.15
N PRO A 164 -12.52 -32.48 26.81
CA PRO A 164 -13.17 -32.24 25.52
C PRO A 164 -12.26 -32.59 24.35
N LEU A 165 -12.87 -32.97 23.23
CA LEU A 165 -12.22 -33.15 21.94
C LEU A 165 -11.66 -31.81 21.46
N ASP A 166 -10.36 -31.75 21.20
CA ASP A 166 -9.74 -30.64 20.48
C ASP A 166 -10.13 -30.69 19.00
N ILE A 167 -10.88 -29.70 18.52
CA ILE A 167 -11.35 -29.63 17.13
C ILE A 167 -10.24 -29.10 16.21
N GLY A 168 -9.28 -28.33 16.72
CA GLY A 168 -8.12 -27.85 15.97
C GLY A 168 -8.38 -26.83 14.86
N ILE A 169 -9.60 -26.28 14.77
CA ILE A 169 -10.04 -25.30 13.74
C ILE A 169 -10.45 -23.93 14.29
N LEU A 170 -10.41 -23.77 15.61
CA LEU A 170 -10.78 -22.54 16.30
C LEU A 170 -9.52 -21.78 16.70
N TYR A 171 -9.56 -20.46 16.55
CA TYR A 171 -8.41 -19.60 16.82
C TYR A 171 -8.72 -18.54 17.87
N ASP A 172 -7.82 -18.42 18.85
CA ASP A 172 -7.81 -17.34 19.82
C ASP A 172 -6.94 -16.20 19.29
N ILE A 173 -7.46 -14.99 19.39
CA ILE A 173 -6.84 -13.74 18.95
C ILE A 173 -6.37 -12.95 20.17
N LEU A 174 -5.14 -12.47 20.10
CA LEU A 174 -4.54 -11.60 21.10
C LEU A 174 -4.26 -10.23 20.48
N LEU A 175 -4.82 -9.18 21.07
CA LEU A 175 -4.71 -7.81 20.57
C LEU A 175 -3.85 -6.95 21.50
N GLU A 176 -2.93 -6.20 20.90
CA GLU A 176 -2.25 -5.07 21.52
C GLU A 176 -2.74 -3.79 20.83
N PHE A 177 -3.39 -2.92 21.59
CA PHE A 177 -3.99 -1.70 21.05
C PHE A 177 -2.97 -0.56 20.95
N GLU A 178 -3.25 0.40 20.09
CA GLU A 178 -2.53 1.66 20.02
C GLU A 178 -2.82 2.56 21.22
N LYS A 179 -2.03 3.63 21.34
CA LYS A 179 -2.27 4.73 22.29
C LYS A 179 -2.79 5.95 21.53
N CYS A 180 -3.61 6.76 22.18
CA CYS A 180 -3.98 8.08 21.67
C CYS A 180 -3.95 9.15 22.77
N ASP A 181 -3.94 10.43 22.40
CA ASP A 181 -3.78 11.53 23.34
C ASP A 181 -4.96 11.65 24.33
N GLU A 182 -6.17 11.28 23.91
CA GLU A 182 -7.37 11.33 24.78
C GLU A 182 -7.37 10.21 25.86
N TYR A 183 -7.17 8.96 25.44
CA TYR A 183 -7.35 7.78 26.32
C TYR A 183 -6.05 7.17 26.86
N GLY A 184 -4.89 7.64 26.39
CA GLY A 184 -3.58 7.08 26.71
C GLY A 184 -3.40 5.67 26.12
N ASP A 185 -2.64 4.83 26.82
CA ASP A 185 -2.43 3.43 26.43
C ASP A 185 -3.71 2.62 26.67
N LEU A 186 -4.37 2.17 25.59
CA LEU A 186 -5.61 1.39 25.66
C LEU A 186 -5.46 0.02 26.33
N ASN A 187 -4.23 -0.49 26.48
CA ASN A 187 -3.94 -1.75 27.14
C ASN A 187 -3.84 -1.61 28.67
N GLU A 188 -3.68 -0.39 29.19
CA GLU A 188 -3.63 -0.14 30.64
C GLU A 188 -5.03 0.03 31.24
N ASN A 189 -5.30 -0.71 32.30
CA ASN A 189 -6.51 -0.62 33.12
C ASN A 189 -6.33 0.24 34.40
N SER A 190 -5.11 0.68 34.65
CA SER A 190 -4.79 1.58 35.77
C SER A 190 -4.92 3.03 35.33
N LEU A 191 -5.74 3.81 36.02
CA LEU A 191 -5.88 5.24 35.79
C LEU A 191 -5.31 6.01 36.97
N THR A 192 -4.43 6.97 36.69
CA THR A 192 -3.81 7.83 37.70
C THR A 192 -4.07 9.29 37.38
N ARG A 193 -4.77 10.01 38.28
CA ARG A 193 -5.01 11.45 38.14
C ARG A 193 -4.86 12.18 39.48
N ASN A 194 -4.51 13.46 39.42
CA ASN A 194 -4.38 14.31 40.59
C ASN A 194 -5.71 14.99 40.90
N LEU A 195 -6.20 14.83 42.13
CA LEU A 195 -7.28 15.61 42.71
C LEU A 195 -6.67 16.73 43.57
N VAL A 196 -6.86 17.98 43.17
CA VAL A 196 -6.38 19.15 43.91
C VAL A 196 -7.52 19.76 44.71
N ILE A 197 -7.33 19.86 46.02
CA ILE A 197 -8.27 20.55 46.91
C ILE A 197 -8.06 22.05 46.76
N LYS A 198 -8.90 22.70 45.93
CA LYS A 198 -8.76 24.14 45.63
C LYS A 198 -9.20 25.03 46.80
N GLU A 199 -10.37 24.71 47.37
CA GLU A 199 -10.95 25.45 48.48
C GLU A 199 -11.58 24.45 49.45
N HIS A 200 -11.15 24.53 50.71
CA HIS A 200 -11.69 23.75 51.81
C HIS A 200 -12.23 24.72 52.88
N PRO A 201 -13.56 24.83 53.06
CA PRO A 201 -14.17 25.89 53.87
C PRO A 201 -13.83 25.81 55.36
N LEU A 202 -13.61 24.59 55.86
CA LEU A 202 -13.44 24.30 57.28
C LEU A 202 -11.97 24.38 57.74
N ASP A 203 -11.03 24.34 56.80
CA ASP A 203 -9.60 24.48 57.06
C ASP A 203 -8.88 24.91 55.79
N THR A 204 -8.53 26.18 55.72
CA THR A 204 -7.92 26.80 54.54
C THR A 204 -6.45 26.42 54.36
N ASN A 205 -5.79 25.86 55.38
CA ASN A 205 -4.38 25.46 55.28
C ASN A 205 -4.20 24.20 54.42
N ILE A 206 -5.29 23.47 54.15
CA ILE A 206 -5.31 22.28 53.30
C ILE A 206 -5.55 22.65 51.83
N ASN A 207 -5.80 23.93 51.52
CA ASN A 207 -5.92 24.40 50.14
C ASN A 207 -4.59 24.17 49.40
N GLY A 208 -4.67 23.55 48.23
CA GLY A 208 -3.51 23.11 47.45
C GLY A 208 -3.03 21.68 47.75
N LEU A 209 -3.63 20.98 48.72
CA LEU A 209 -3.39 19.55 48.92
C LEU A 209 -3.70 18.80 47.63
N THR A 210 -2.71 18.03 47.16
CA THR A 210 -2.82 17.26 45.93
C THR A 210 -2.85 15.77 46.28
N ILE A 211 -3.95 15.12 45.95
CA ILE A 211 -4.16 13.69 46.16
C ILE A 211 -4.00 13.00 44.81
N LYS A 212 -2.89 12.28 44.61
CA LYS A 212 -2.72 11.44 43.44
C LYS A 212 -3.53 10.17 43.67
N VAL A 213 -4.62 10.04 42.92
CA VAL A 213 -5.55 8.92 42.96
C VAL A 213 -5.17 7.95 41.84
N THR A 214 -4.80 6.73 42.21
CA THR A 214 -4.57 5.62 41.28
C THR A 214 -5.66 4.57 41.48
N VAL A 215 -6.31 4.18 40.41
CA VAL A 215 -7.41 3.19 40.41
C VAL A 215 -7.12 2.13 39.37
N ASP A 216 -7.03 0.87 39.80
CA ASP A 216 -6.93 -0.28 38.91
C ASP A 216 -8.34 -0.83 38.68
N PHE A 217 -8.85 -0.66 37.46
CA PHE A 217 -10.16 -1.16 37.07
C PHE A 217 -10.08 -2.61 36.57
N PRO A 218 -11.17 -3.39 36.62
CA PRO A 218 -11.18 -4.68 35.95
C PRO A 218 -10.96 -4.50 34.44
N ARG A 219 -10.38 -5.52 33.81
CA ARG A 219 -10.20 -5.55 32.36
C ARG A 219 -11.53 -5.61 31.62
N TRP A 220 -11.55 -5.02 30.43
CA TRP A 220 -12.73 -4.95 29.59
C TRP A 220 -13.20 -6.33 29.09
N ASP A 221 -12.28 -7.26 28.88
CA ASP A 221 -12.47 -8.62 28.37
C ASP A 221 -12.77 -9.65 29.48
N ASN A 222 -12.95 -9.20 30.72
CA ASN A 222 -13.36 -10.10 31.81
C ASN A 222 -14.87 -10.39 31.75
N GLU A 223 -15.23 -11.58 31.27
CA GLU A 223 -16.62 -12.05 31.12
C GLU A 223 -17.43 -12.05 32.43
N SER A 224 -16.77 -12.09 33.60
CA SER A 224 -17.46 -12.07 34.90
C SER A 224 -17.98 -10.69 35.29
N ILE A 225 -17.57 -9.63 34.59
CA ILE A 225 -17.87 -8.24 34.96
C ILE A 225 -19.01 -7.68 34.12
N LYS A 226 -20.05 -7.22 34.82
CA LYS A 226 -21.19 -6.53 34.22
C LYS A 226 -20.95 -5.03 34.31
N TRP A 227 -20.48 -4.43 33.22
CA TRP A 227 -20.12 -3.00 33.17
C TRP A 227 -21.30 -2.05 33.43
N ASP A 228 -22.52 -2.49 33.17
CA ASP A 228 -23.76 -1.75 33.48
C ASP A 228 -24.12 -1.79 34.98
N ASP A 229 -23.55 -2.73 35.74
CA ASP A 229 -23.73 -2.86 37.18
C ASP A 229 -22.53 -2.26 37.94
N LEU A 230 -22.76 -1.11 38.58
CA LEU A 230 -21.73 -0.44 39.38
C LEU A 230 -21.20 -1.31 40.53
N LEU A 231 -22.01 -2.20 41.10
CA LEU A 231 -21.58 -3.08 42.19
C LEU A 231 -20.60 -4.13 41.68
N SER A 232 -20.89 -4.75 40.54
CA SER A 232 -19.99 -5.69 39.86
C SER A 232 -18.61 -5.06 39.60
N VAL A 233 -18.58 -3.84 39.07
CA VAL A 233 -17.30 -3.13 38.81
C VAL A 233 -16.58 -2.80 40.12
N LYS A 234 -17.28 -2.24 41.11
CA LYS A 234 -16.69 -1.81 42.40
C LYS A 234 -15.99 -2.93 43.15
N GLN A 235 -16.51 -4.16 43.09
CA GLN A 235 -15.93 -5.30 43.81
C GLN A 235 -14.51 -5.62 43.33
N GLU A 236 -14.22 -5.36 42.06
CA GLU A 236 -12.92 -5.67 41.45
C GLU A 236 -11.92 -4.52 41.44
N VAL A 237 -12.32 -3.30 41.82
CA VAL A 237 -11.44 -2.14 41.82
C VAL A 237 -10.42 -2.19 42.97
N LEU A 238 -9.19 -1.78 42.68
CA LEU A 238 -8.15 -1.48 43.67
C LEU A 238 -7.85 0.02 43.65
N ILE A 239 -7.69 0.62 44.84
CA ILE A 239 -7.49 2.08 44.98
C ILE A 239 -6.20 2.32 45.75
N SER A 240 -5.35 3.21 45.24
CA SER A 240 -4.18 3.70 45.95
C SER A 240 -4.16 5.23 45.95
N LEU A 241 -3.86 5.82 47.10
CA LEU A 241 -3.74 7.28 47.26
C LEU A 241 -2.33 7.66 47.69
N LYS A 242 -1.79 8.71 47.09
CA LYS A 242 -0.58 9.38 47.55
C LYS A 242 -0.85 10.86 47.76
N PHE A 243 -0.49 11.38 48.93
CA PHE A 243 -0.70 12.77 49.30
C PHE A 243 0.56 13.60 49.03
N TYR A 244 0.41 14.72 48.35
CA TYR A 244 1.47 15.69 48.02
C TYR A 244 1.05 17.08 48.48
N ASN A 245 2.04 17.95 48.71
CA ASN A 245 1.85 19.29 49.29
C ASN A 245 1.11 19.23 50.64
N VAL A 246 1.39 18.19 51.43
CA VAL A 246 0.86 18.07 52.80
C VAL A 246 1.53 19.14 53.68
N PRO A 247 0.77 20.01 54.36
CA PRO A 247 1.38 21.03 55.23
C PRO A 247 2.12 20.38 56.42
N ASN A 248 3.22 20.98 56.87
CA ASN A 248 4.16 20.37 57.84
C ASN A 248 3.55 19.85 59.16
N SER A 249 2.42 20.40 59.61
CA SER A 249 1.73 20.01 60.84
C SER A 249 0.63 18.96 60.63
N TYR A 250 0.45 18.47 59.41
CA TYR A 250 -0.63 17.56 59.02
C TYR A 250 -0.09 16.18 58.68
N ASP A 251 -0.85 15.16 59.03
CA ASP A 251 -0.63 13.78 58.60
C ASP A 251 -1.93 13.22 58.02
N PHE A 252 -1.84 12.63 56.83
CA PHE A 252 -2.97 12.06 56.10
C PHE A 252 -2.69 10.61 55.76
N ASP A 253 -3.67 9.76 56.06
CA ASP A 253 -3.70 8.34 55.73
C ASP A 253 -5.10 7.95 55.25
N TYR A 254 -5.25 6.75 54.70
CA TYR A 254 -6.54 6.26 54.24
C TYR A 254 -6.72 4.77 54.50
N THR A 255 -7.99 4.37 54.56
CA THR A 255 -8.40 2.98 54.57
C THR A 255 -9.48 2.76 53.53
N ILE A 256 -9.58 1.54 53.01
CA ILE A 256 -10.61 1.18 52.05
C ILE A 256 -11.64 0.34 52.79
N VAL A 257 -12.87 0.86 52.92
CA VAL A 257 -13.98 0.17 53.56
C VAL A 257 -15.08 0.01 52.51
N ASN A 258 -15.47 -1.24 52.22
CA ASN A 258 -16.44 -1.55 51.17
C ASN A 258 -16.11 -0.89 49.82
N LYS A 259 -14.82 -0.87 49.45
CA LYS A 259 -14.31 -0.28 48.20
C LYS A 259 -14.50 1.24 48.07
N LEU A 260 -14.79 1.91 49.18
CA LEU A 260 -14.81 3.36 49.31
C LEU A 260 -13.61 3.83 50.13
N VAL A 261 -13.07 4.99 49.75
CA VAL A 261 -12.01 5.66 50.49
C VAL A 261 -12.56 6.24 51.78
N LYS A 262 -11.91 5.93 52.90
CA LYS A 262 -12.09 6.55 54.21
C LYS A 262 -10.79 7.20 54.65
N LEU A 263 -10.82 8.51 54.87
CA LEU A 263 -9.65 9.30 55.19
C LEU A 263 -9.44 9.33 56.70
N LYS A 264 -8.17 9.36 57.08
CA LYS A 264 -7.71 9.69 58.42
C LYS A 264 -6.78 10.89 58.28
N GLY A 265 -7.06 11.94 59.02
CA GLY A 265 -6.22 13.15 59.00
C GLY A 265 -6.06 13.68 60.41
N THR A 266 -4.84 13.99 60.81
CA THR A 266 -4.55 14.64 62.09
C THR A 266 -3.71 15.89 61.90
N ILE A 267 -3.95 16.88 62.76
CA ILE A 267 -3.13 18.08 62.87
C ILE A 267 -2.40 18.07 64.22
N THR A 268 -1.09 18.27 64.19
CA THR A 268 -0.26 18.40 65.39
C THR A 268 -0.19 19.86 65.80
N THR A 269 -0.78 20.19 66.96
CA THR A 269 -0.73 21.54 67.55
C THR A 269 0.28 21.59 68.70
N ALA A 270 0.52 22.78 69.27
CA ALA A 270 1.46 22.94 70.39
C ALA A 270 1.08 22.16 71.67
N SER A 271 -0.18 21.72 71.79
CA SER A 271 -0.71 21.08 73.00
C SER A 271 -1.31 19.69 72.78
N ASP A 272 -1.85 19.38 71.58
CA ASP A 272 -2.58 18.15 71.29
C ASP A 272 -2.52 17.75 69.79
N ILE A 273 -2.83 16.47 69.49
CA ILE A 273 -3.10 15.97 68.14
C ILE A 273 -4.63 15.93 67.94
N VAL A 274 -5.14 16.69 66.98
CA VAL A 274 -6.60 16.86 66.75
C VAL A 274 -6.97 16.33 65.35
N PRO A 275 -8.16 15.74 65.15
CA PRO A 275 -8.62 15.36 63.82
C PRO A 275 -8.77 16.58 62.89
N VAL A 276 -8.40 16.42 61.62
CA VAL A 276 -8.63 17.44 60.60
C VAL A 276 -10.14 17.66 60.43
N ALA A 277 -10.59 18.91 60.47
CA ALA A 277 -12.00 19.25 60.23
C ALA A 277 -12.38 19.01 58.76
N GLY A 278 -13.61 18.60 58.47
CA GLY A 278 -14.10 18.48 57.09
C GLY A 278 -13.63 17.24 56.30
N LEU A 279 -12.96 16.26 56.94
CA LEU A 279 -12.50 15.03 56.26
C LEU A 279 -13.60 14.30 55.48
N ALA A 280 -14.84 14.32 55.97
CA ALA A 280 -15.98 13.69 55.28
C ALA A 280 -16.30 14.32 53.91
N GLU A 281 -16.06 15.63 53.75
CA GLU A 281 -16.25 16.34 52.47
C GLU A 281 -15.16 15.94 51.47
N ILE A 282 -13.91 15.84 51.94
CA ILE A 282 -12.78 15.36 51.13
C ILE A 282 -12.99 13.88 50.75
N GLU A 283 -13.47 13.03 51.67
CA GLU A 283 -13.86 11.65 51.39
C GLU A 283 -14.93 11.59 50.29
N ALA A 284 -15.99 12.40 50.39
CA ALA A 284 -17.06 12.44 49.40
C ALA A 284 -16.51 12.91 48.04
N SER A 285 -15.62 13.91 48.03
CA SER A 285 -14.96 14.39 46.82
C SER A 285 -14.11 13.31 46.15
N ILE A 286 -13.27 12.58 46.90
CA ILE A 286 -12.47 11.48 46.36
C ILE A 286 -13.35 10.37 45.81
N ASN A 287 -14.35 9.93 46.57
CA ASN A 287 -15.23 8.84 46.12
C ASN A 287 -16.08 9.24 44.90
N ASN A 288 -16.50 10.50 44.80
CA ASN A 288 -17.16 11.03 43.61
C ASN A 288 -16.18 11.17 42.42
N PHE A 289 -14.94 11.54 42.67
CA PHE A 289 -13.88 11.57 41.65
C PHE A 289 -13.59 10.17 41.07
N ILE A 290 -13.71 9.12 41.87
CA ILE A 290 -13.53 7.73 41.43
C ILE A 290 -14.80 7.18 40.74
N TYR A 291 -15.96 7.31 41.37
CA TYR A 291 -17.19 6.59 41.00
C TYR A 291 -18.37 7.47 40.54
N GLY A 292 -18.20 8.79 40.46
CA GLY A 292 -19.24 9.73 40.05
C GLY A 292 -19.82 9.42 38.67
N VAL A 293 -20.99 9.97 38.37
CA VAL A 293 -21.69 9.73 37.09
C VAL A 293 -21.02 10.45 35.94
N ASN A 294 -20.57 11.69 36.17
CA ASN A 294 -19.91 12.54 35.19
C ASN A 294 -18.49 12.88 35.69
N ASP A 295 -17.55 13.06 34.75
CA ASP A 295 -16.17 13.52 35.01
C ASP A 295 -15.38 12.71 36.05
N SER A 296 -15.80 11.46 36.30
CA SER A 296 -15.12 10.54 37.20
C SER A 296 -14.15 9.64 36.45
N LEU A 297 -13.22 9.03 37.18
CA LEU A 297 -12.32 8.02 36.63
C LEU A 297 -13.08 6.83 36.03
N LEU A 298 -14.17 6.39 36.65
CA LEU A 298 -14.99 5.30 36.12
C LEU A 298 -15.73 5.71 34.83
N ALA A 299 -16.27 6.93 34.78
CA ALA A 299 -16.96 7.43 33.58
C ALA A 299 -15.98 7.51 32.39
N PHE A 300 -14.79 8.05 32.62
CA PHE A 300 -13.71 8.09 31.62
C PHE A 300 -13.26 6.67 31.22
N TYR A 301 -13.09 5.75 32.18
CA TYR A 301 -12.71 4.37 31.85
C TYR A 301 -13.78 3.64 31.03
N ARG A 302 -15.07 3.92 31.25
CA ARG A 302 -16.15 3.39 30.41
C ARG A 302 -16.07 3.90 28.98
N GLN A 303 -15.75 5.18 28.77
CA GLN A 303 -15.51 5.72 27.43
C GLN A 303 -14.33 5.02 26.74
N LYS A 304 -13.23 4.83 27.48
CA LYS A 304 -12.07 4.07 27.02
C LYS A 304 -12.45 2.64 26.60
N ILE A 305 -13.27 1.94 27.39
CA ILE A 305 -13.78 0.59 27.05
C ILE A 305 -14.64 0.63 25.78
N ASN A 306 -15.50 1.63 25.62
CA ASN A 306 -16.34 1.74 24.43
C ASN A 306 -15.49 1.89 23.18
N LYS A 307 -14.42 2.71 23.23
CA LYS A 307 -13.47 2.84 22.13
C LYS A 307 -12.72 1.53 21.84
N ILE A 308 -12.31 0.79 22.88
CA ILE A 308 -11.71 -0.55 22.71
C ILE A 308 -12.70 -1.51 22.02
N LYS A 309 -13.96 -1.54 22.45
CA LYS A 309 -14.99 -2.38 21.83
C LYS A 309 -15.23 -2.02 20.37
N GLU A 310 -15.20 -0.74 20.02
CA GLU A 310 -15.29 -0.27 18.64
C GLU A 310 -14.15 -0.86 17.77
N ILE A 311 -12.91 -0.82 18.26
CA ILE A 311 -11.75 -1.45 17.58
C ILE A 311 -11.94 -2.96 17.47
N VAL A 312 -12.37 -3.63 18.54
CA VAL A 312 -12.58 -5.10 18.55
C VAL A 312 -13.65 -5.52 17.56
N GLU A 313 -14.75 -4.77 17.45
CA GLU A 313 -15.79 -5.04 16.45
C GLU A 313 -15.27 -4.82 15.02
N ALA A 314 -14.46 -3.78 14.79
CA ALA A 314 -13.80 -3.57 13.50
C ALA A 314 -12.84 -4.71 13.13
N VAL A 315 -12.03 -5.18 14.08
CA VAL A 315 -11.17 -6.37 13.93
C VAL A 315 -12.00 -7.60 13.59
N LYS A 316 -13.07 -7.85 14.34
CA LYS A 316 -13.96 -8.99 14.12
C LYS A 316 -14.59 -8.95 12.73
N ALA A 317 -15.08 -7.79 12.30
CA ALA A 317 -15.61 -7.60 10.96
C ALA A 317 -14.57 -7.89 9.87
N ARG A 318 -13.34 -7.37 10.03
CA ARG A 318 -12.24 -7.58 9.07
C ARG A 318 -11.82 -9.05 8.99
N LEU A 319 -11.74 -9.75 10.12
CA LEU A 319 -11.43 -11.18 10.18
C LEU A 319 -12.52 -12.04 9.53
N HIS A 320 -13.81 -11.81 9.87
CA HIS A 320 -14.90 -12.60 9.30
C HIS A 320 -15.11 -12.36 7.80
N ALA A 321 -14.79 -11.16 7.28
CA ALA A 321 -14.77 -10.89 5.85
C ALA A 321 -13.70 -11.71 5.09
N ASN A 322 -12.69 -12.20 5.81
CA ASN A 322 -11.55 -12.95 5.29
C ASN A 322 -11.44 -14.36 5.91
N ARG A 323 -12.55 -14.93 6.39
CA ARG A 323 -12.55 -16.23 7.08
C ARG A 323 -12.36 -17.38 6.09
N ASN A 324 -11.34 -18.21 6.33
CA ASN A 324 -11.08 -19.39 5.50
C ASN A 324 -12.13 -20.50 5.65
N LEU A 325 -12.05 -21.47 4.73
CA LEU A 325 -12.89 -22.67 4.76
C LEU A 325 -12.61 -23.48 6.04
N CYS A 326 -13.68 -23.88 6.74
CA CYS A 326 -13.61 -24.73 7.92
C CYS A 326 -12.80 -24.19 9.11
N GLU A 327 -12.53 -22.88 9.17
CA GLU A 327 -11.86 -22.23 10.30
C GLU A 327 -12.76 -21.15 10.92
N ASP A 328 -12.58 -20.87 12.21
CA ASP A 328 -13.30 -19.77 12.87
C ASP A 328 -12.49 -19.08 13.97
N PHE A 329 -12.83 -17.82 14.23
CA PHE A 329 -12.22 -16.99 15.26
C PHE A 329 -13.08 -17.04 16.52
N TYR A 330 -12.51 -17.54 17.61
CA TYR A 330 -13.26 -17.89 18.80
C TYR A 330 -13.21 -16.79 19.87
N LYS A 331 -12.04 -16.52 20.47
CA LYS A 331 -11.89 -15.51 21.53
C LYS A 331 -11.00 -14.37 21.07
N LEU A 332 -11.43 -13.13 21.32
CA LEU A 332 -10.61 -11.95 21.14
C LEU A 332 -10.24 -11.41 22.53
N ASN A 333 -8.99 -11.60 22.94
CA ASN A 333 -8.49 -11.14 24.22
C ASN A 333 -7.51 -9.98 23.99
N ALA A 334 -7.44 -9.05 24.93
CA ALA A 334 -6.34 -8.10 24.95
C ALA A 334 -5.11 -8.72 25.60
N LEU A 335 -3.93 -8.23 25.26
CA LEU A 335 -2.73 -8.58 26.01
C LEU A 335 -2.71 -7.89 27.37
N ARG A 336 -2.03 -8.50 28.32
CA ARG A 336 -1.80 -7.98 29.66
C ARG A 336 -0.47 -7.25 29.70
N VAL A 337 -0.36 -6.25 30.55
CA VAL A 337 0.89 -5.47 30.66
C VAL A 337 1.74 -6.01 31.79
N GLU A 338 2.99 -6.35 31.47
CA GLU A 338 4.04 -6.68 32.42
C GLU A 338 5.00 -5.50 32.49
N LYS A 339 4.91 -4.70 33.56
CA LYS A 339 5.75 -3.52 33.70
C LYS A 339 7.20 -3.92 33.97
N ILE A 340 8.14 -3.34 33.25
CA ILE A 340 9.57 -3.57 33.39
C ILE A 340 10.19 -2.33 34.03
N ALA A 341 10.72 -2.48 35.23
CA ALA A 341 11.48 -1.45 35.92
C ALA A 341 12.98 -1.65 35.68
N VAL A 342 13.68 -0.58 35.33
CA VAL A 342 15.13 -0.59 35.08
C VAL A 342 15.84 0.21 36.17
N CYS A 343 16.80 -0.44 36.84
CA CYS A 343 17.68 0.17 37.81
C CYS A 343 19.12 0.12 37.29
N ALA A 344 19.77 1.27 37.09
CA ALA A 344 21.11 1.30 36.51
C ALA A 344 21.98 2.44 37.05
N ASP A 345 23.29 2.18 37.11
CA ASP A 345 24.35 3.17 37.34
C ASP A 345 25.11 3.40 36.02
N ILE A 346 25.14 4.63 35.52
CA ILE A 346 25.68 4.94 34.19
C ILE A 346 26.71 6.07 34.29
N GLU A 347 27.89 5.91 33.67
CA GLU A 347 28.86 7.00 33.51
C GLU A 347 28.56 7.79 32.23
N LEU A 348 28.51 9.12 32.35
CA LEU A 348 28.25 10.05 31.24
C LEU A 348 29.48 10.88 30.90
N ALA A 349 29.52 11.37 29.67
CA ALA A 349 30.44 12.42 29.26
C ALA A 349 30.19 13.72 30.05
N LYS A 350 31.24 14.53 30.22
CA LYS A 350 31.21 15.72 31.09
C LYS A 350 30.17 16.74 30.62
N ASP A 351 30.03 16.88 29.30
CA ASP A 351 29.15 17.80 28.59
C ASP A 351 27.75 17.25 28.30
N ALA A 352 27.49 15.95 28.55
CA ALA A 352 26.20 15.34 28.27
C ALA A 352 25.08 15.88 29.18
N ASP A 353 23.93 16.26 28.64
CA ASP A 353 22.77 16.66 29.44
C ASP A 353 22.10 15.42 30.07
N VAL A 354 21.83 15.46 31.38
CA VAL A 354 21.39 14.28 32.13
C VAL A 354 19.93 13.95 31.81
N GLU A 355 19.07 14.97 31.68
CA GLU A 355 17.67 14.84 31.32
C GLU A 355 17.50 14.32 29.89
N ASP A 356 18.26 14.87 28.94
CA ASP A 356 18.24 14.44 27.53
C ASP A 356 18.74 13.00 27.35
N VAL A 357 19.83 12.62 28.02
CA VAL A 357 20.32 11.23 27.95
C VAL A 357 19.31 10.27 28.58
N GLN A 358 18.70 10.61 29.72
CA GLN A 358 17.74 9.72 30.36
C GLN A 358 16.47 9.54 29.53
N SER A 359 15.94 10.59 28.90
CA SER A 359 14.75 10.48 28.04
C SER A 359 15.03 9.59 26.82
N LYS A 360 16.21 9.73 26.19
CA LYS A 360 16.66 8.86 25.08
C LYS A 360 16.82 7.41 25.50
N ILE A 361 17.43 7.14 26.66
CA ILE A 361 17.55 5.78 27.20
C ILE A 361 16.16 5.15 27.40
N TYR A 362 15.23 5.87 28.03
CA TYR A 362 13.88 5.36 28.22
C TYR A 362 13.14 5.13 26.91
N HIS A 363 13.28 6.04 25.96
CA HIS A 363 12.67 5.91 24.64
C HIS A 363 13.16 4.66 23.89
N GLU A 364 14.47 4.45 23.81
CA GLU A 364 15.04 3.29 23.11
C GLU A 364 14.73 1.97 23.81
N ILE A 365 14.75 1.93 25.15
CA ILE A 365 14.33 0.73 25.89
C ILE A 365 12.83 0.46 25.64
N ALA A 366 11.97 1.48 25.65
CA ALA A 366 10.54 1.29 25.40
C ALA A 366 10.28 0.71 23.99
N LYS A 367 11.01 1.19 22.97
CA LYS A 367 10.94 0.68 21.59
C LYS A 367 11.43 -0.76 21.48
N PHE A 368 12.49 -1.11 22.21
CA PHE A 368 12.97 -2.49 22.25
C PHE A 368 11.94 -3.43 22.90
N LEU A 369 11.29 -3.01 23.98
CA LEU A 369 10.32 -3.85 24.70
C LEU A 369 9.01 -4.02 23.92
N SER A 370 8.49 -2.96 23.31
CA SER A 370 7.23 -2.97 22.56
C SER A 370 7.44 -2.26 21.21
N PRO A 371 8.07 -2.95 20.24
CA PRO A 371 8.34 -2.40 18.91
C PRO A 371 7.04 -2.05 18.18
N THR A 372 7.10 -1.00 17.36
CA THR A 372 6.00 -0.56 16.50
C THR A 372 6.19 -1.15 15.10
N VAL A 373 5.10 -1.65 14.50
CA VAL A 373 5.08 -2.07 13.10
C VAL A 373 4.76 -0.87 12.24
N TYR A 374 5.63 -0.55 11.28
CA TYR A 374 5.45 0.58 10.38
C TYR A 374 4.88 0.14 9.03
N PHE A 375 4.05 1.00 8.46
CA PHE A 375 3.54 0.87 7.10
C PHE A 375 4.36 1.75 6.16
N TYR A 376 4.66 1.19 4.98
CA TYR A 376 5.47 1.82 3.94
C TYR A 376 4.62 2.10 2.70
N THR A 377 4.93 3.17 1.98
CA THR A 377 4.41 3.41 0.63
C THR A 377 5.01 2.43 -0.38
N LEU A 378 4.43 2.34 -1.58
CA LEU A 378 4.98 1.51 -2.65
C LEU A 378 6.42 1.94 -3.00
N ASP A 379 6.66 3.25 -3.12
CA ASP A 379 7.98 3.80 -3.44
C ASP A 379 9.00 3.49 -2.34
N GLU A 380 8.62 3.62 -1.07
CA GLU A 380 9.50 3.24 0.05
C GLU A 380 9.87 1.76 0.03
N MET A 381 8.95 0.88 -0.34
CA MET A 381 9.23 -0.56 -0.45
C MET A 381 10.16 -0.88 -1.61
N LEU A 382 9.96 -0.23 -2.76
CA LEU A 382 10.84 -0.37 -3.94
C LEU A 382 12.24 0.18 -3.66
N ASP A 383 12.31 1.28 -2.91
CA ASP A 383 13.55 1.99 -2.59
C ASP A 383 14.25 1.45 -1.35
N LYS A 384 13.65 0.51 -0.62
CA LYS A 384 14.21 -0.02 0.64
C LYS A 384 15.58 -0.68 0.45
N CYS A 385 15.86 -1.23 -0.73
CA CYS A 385 17.15 -1.80 -1.07
C CYS A 385 18.19 -0.77 -1.55
N LYS A 386 17.77 0.47 -1.78
CA LYS A 386 18.66 1.56 -2.16
C LYS A 386 19.37 2.08 -0.91
N LYS A 387 20.65 1.77 -0.78
CA LYS A 387 21.49 2.28 0.30
C LYS A 387 22.16 3.56 -0.16
N LEU A 388 21.86 4.66 0.55
CA LEU A 388 22.54 5.94 0.34
C LEU A 388 24.03 5.77 0.64
N GLN A 389 24.86 6.10 -0.34
CA GLN A 389 26.29 6.27 -0.18
C GLN A 389 26.58 7.75 -0.11
N GLU A 390 27.34 8.16 0.91
CA GLU A 390 27.84 9.51 1.04
C GLU A 390 29.36 9.47 0.97
N LEU A 391 29.93 10.07 -0.07
CA LEU A 391 31.37 10.12 -0.28
C LEU A 391 31.85 11.57 -0.24
N THR A 392 33.06 11.78 0.27
CA THR A 392 33.70 13.08 0.22
C THR A 392 34.25 13.34 -1.18
N ILE A 393 33.97 14.53 -1.71
CA ILE A 393 34.58 15.01 -2.96
C ILE A 393 36.01 15.47 -2.66
N LEU A 394 36.97 14.91 -3.38
CA LEU A 394 38.39 15.23 -3.28
C LEU A 394 38.82 16.31 -4.28
N GLU A 395 38.18 16.36 -5.44
CA GLU A 395 38.53 17.27 -6.54
C GLU A 395 37.31 17.51 -7.44
N ILE A 396 37.16 18.73 -7.97
CA ILE A 396 36.14 19.09 -8.95
C ILE A 396 36.86 19.67 -10.18
N GLU A 397 36.60 19.14 -11.37
CA GLU A 397 37.23 19.59 -12.62
C GLU A 397 36.17 19.95 -13.66
N VAL A 398 36.03 21.25 -13.92
CA VAL A 398 34.94 21.78 -14.77
C VAL A 398 35.19 21.50 -16.25
N ALA A 399 36.44 21.64 -16.74
CA ALA A 399 36.74 21.51 -18.17
C ALA A 399 36.47 20.09 -18.71
N ASN A 400 36.74 19.09 -17.87
CA ASN A 400 36.54 17.68 -18.21
C ASN A 400 35.27 17.09 -17.58
N LYS A 401 34.50 17.90 -16.84
CA LYS A 401 33.23 17.52 -16.21
C LYS A 401 33.32 16.28 -15.33
N TYR A 402 34.24 16.28 -14.35
CA TYR A 402 34.30 15.19 -13.38
C TYR A 402 34.40 15.64 -11.93
N PHE A 403 33.92 14.75 -11.05
CA PHE A 403 34.15 14.78 -9.61
C PHE A 403 35.10 13.64 -9.24
N LYS A 404 36.13 13.90 -8.43
CA LYS A 404 36.99 12.86 -7.86
C LYS A 404 36.53 12.57 -6.44
N VAL A 405 36.37 11.30 -6.09
CA VAL A 405 35.86 10.87 -4.78
C VAL A 405 36.76 9.82 -4.13
N ASP A 406 36.72 9.78 -2.80
CA ASP A 406 37.52 8.88 -1.95
C ASP A 406 36.92 7.48 -1.83
N SER A 407 36.63 6.84 -2.96
CA SER A 407 36.19 5.45 -2.99
C SER A 407 36.46 4.82 -4.36
N ASN A 408 36.59 3.50 -4.38
CA ASN A 408 36.60 2.72 -5.61
C ASN A 408 35.14 2.45 -6.03
N LEU A 409 34.75 3.01 -7.17
CA LEU A 409 33.41 2.94 -7.72
C LEU A 409 33.30 2.01 -8.93
N ASP A 410 34.30 1.14 -9.13
CA ASP A 410 34.23 0.12 -10.19
C ASP A 410 32.99 -0.76 -10.01
N GLU A 411 32.23 -0.95 -11.09
CA GLU A 411 30.98 -1.72 -11.12
C GLU A 411 29.83 -1.22 -10.21
N LEU A 412 30.03 -0.17 -9.41
CA LEU A 412 29.01 0.41 -8.53
C LEU A 412 28.15 1.48 -9.22
N LEU A 413 28.69 2.12 -10.25
CA LEU A 413 28.04 3.19 -11.01
C LEU A 413 28.22 2.95 -12.51
N MET A 414 27.13 3.02 -13.27
CA MET A 414 27.09 2.80 -14.71
C MET A 414 26.72 4.08 -15.47
N GLU A 415 26.97 4.09 -16.78
CA GLU A 415 26.52 5.16 -17.67
C GLU A 415 24.98 5.28 -17.61
N GLY A 416 24.48 6.48 -17.37
CA GLY A 416 23.05 6.78 -17.21
C GLY A 416 22.56 6.84 -15.76
N ASP A 417 23.34 6.37 -14.78
CA ASP A 417 22.96 6.50 -13.36
C ASP A 417 22.96 7.97 -12.91
N SER A 418 22.10 8.30 -11.94
CA SER A 418 22.01 9.64 -11.38
C SER A 418 22.72 9.74 -10.02
N VAL A 419 23.51 10.80 -9.86
CA VAL A 419 24.23 11.14 -8.61
C VAL A 419 23.83 12.54 -8.17
N THR A 420 23.81 12.79 -6.87
CA THR A 420 23.44 14.10 -6.32
C THR A 420 24.61 14.68 -5.55
N ILE A 421 24.98 15.92 -5.86
CA ILE A 421 25.93 16.71 -5.08
C ILE A 421 25.13 17.58 -4.10
N THR A 422 25.51 17.53 -2.83
CA THR A 422 24.88 18.33 -1.76
C THR A 422 25.93 18.99 -0.89
N GLY A 423 25.59 20.13 -0.29
CA GLY A 423 26.48 20.88 0.59
C GLY A 423 27.49 21.78 -0.15
N SER A 424 27.36 21.89 -1.48
CA SER A 424 28.13 22.80 -2.33
C SER A 424 27.45 24.14 -2.48
N ARG A 425 28.22 25.23 -2.47
CA ARG A 425 27.68 26.57 -2.75
C ARG A 425 27.21 26.78 -4.18
N SER A 426 27.69 25.95 -5.12
CA SER A 426 27.53 26.23 -6.55
C SER A 426 27.30 25.00 -7.41
N ASN A 427 27.61 23.81 -6.91
CA ASN A 427 27.48 22.56 -7.65
C ASN A 427 26.34 21.67 -7.14
N ASP A 428 25.49 22.14 -6.22
CA ASP A 428 24.34 21.37 -5.74
C ASP A 428 23.39 21.03 -6.89
N GLY A 429 23.04 19.77 -7.03
CA GLY A 429 22.19 19.29 -8.12
C GLY A 429 22.33 17.80 -8.39
N VAL A 430 21.48 17.32 -9.32
CA VAL A 430 21.50 15.96 -9.83
C VAL A 430 22.28 15.94 -11.14
N TYR A 431 23.19 14.98 -11.27
CA TYR A 431 24.05 14.79 -12.44
C TYR A 431 23.90 13.36 -12.96
N THR A 432 23.95 13.20 -14.27
CA THR A 432 23.88 11.92 -14.97
C THR A 432 25.29 11.44 -15.31
N ILE A 433 25.64 10.24 -14.87
CA ILE A 433 26.96 9.64 -15.10
C ILE A 433 27.15 9.33 -16.58
N LYS A 434 28.26 9.81 -17.14
CA LYS A 434 28.74 9.46 -18.47
C LYS A 434 29.70 8.28 -18.44
N SER A 435 30.60 8.25 -17.46
CA SER A 435 31.57 7.17 -17.26
C SER A 435 32.28 7.30 -15.92
N VAL A 436 32.83 6.21 -15.41
CA VAL A 436 33.66 6.19 -14.19
C VAL A 436 35.05 5.67 -14.55
N SER A 437 36.10 6.31 -14.03
CA SER A 437 37.48 5.80 -14.13
C SER A 437 38.10 5.66 -12.75
N VAL A 438 38.60 4.47 -12.43
CA VAL A 438 39.19 4.13 -11.13
C VAL A 438 40.70 4.28 -11.17
N ASP A 439 41.25 4.95 -10.16
CA ASP A 439 42.69 5.00 -9.90
C ASP A 439 43.07 3.84 -8.97
N THR A 440 43.72 2.82 -9.54
CA THR A 440 44.05 1.57 -8.84
C THR A 440 45.12 1.74 -7.76
N ASP A 441 45.91 2.83 -7.81
CA ASP A 441 46.98 3.09 -6.86
C ASP A 441 46.51 3.83 -5.59
N SER A 442 45.43 4.63 -5.69
CA SER A 442 44.93 5.47 -4.59
C SER A 442 43.53 5.10 -4.08
N SER A 443 42.87 4.09 -4.65
CA SER A 443 41.49 3.72 -4.33
C SER A 443 40.48 4.87 -4.49
N THR A 444 40.78 5.84 -5.35
CA THR A 444 39.90 6.98 -5.68
C THR A 444 39.29 6.80 -7.06
N SER A 445 38.10 7.36 -7.28
CA SER A 445 37.43 7.30 -8.60
C SER A 445 37.16 8.69 -9.14
N LYS A 446 37.26 8.85 -10.46
CA LYS A 446 36.77 10.03 -11.18
C LYS A 446 35.43 9.68 -11.84
N VAL A 447 34.39 10.43 -11.52
CA VAL A 447 33.04 10.26 -12.06
C VAL A 447 32.80 11.38 -13.06
N TYR A 448 32.70 11.04 -14.34
CA TYR A 448 32.40 11.99 -15.41
C TYR A 448 30.89 12.13 -15.58
N VAL A 449 30.41 13.36 -15.73
CA VAL A 449 28.97 13.68 -15.83
C VAL A 449 28.60 14.32 -17.16
N THR A 450 27.31 14.29 -17.50
CA THR A 450 26.80 14.81 -18.78
C THR A 450 26.56 16.32 -18.72
N GLU A 451 26.01 16.80 -17.61
CA GLU A 451 25.69 18.19 -17.31
C GLU A 451 26.95 19.06 -17.14
N ASP A 452 26.80 20.39 -17.16
CA ASP A 452 27.91 21.31 -16.88
C ASP A 452 28.12 21.47 -15.37
N ILE A 453 29.38 21.53 -14.93
CA ILE A 453 29.76 21.81 -13.53
C ILE A 453 29.99 23.33 -13.38
N SER A 454 29.37 23.95 -12.38
CA SER A 454 29.35 25.41 -12.24
C SER A 454 30.65 26.00 -11.69
N SER A 455 31.40 25.26 -10.86
CA SER A 455 32.56 25.78 -10.14
C SER A 455 33.55 24.67 -9.77
N GLU A 456 34.86 24.97 -9.81
CA GLU A 456 35.93 24.09 -9.29
C GLU A 456 36.16 24.26 -7.78
N LEU A 457 35.49 25.23 -7.15
CA LEU A 457 35.71 25.57 -5.75
C LEU A 457 35.12 24.50 -4.83
N LEU A 458 36.00 23.77 -4.15
CA LEU A 458 35.64 22.72 -3.19
C LEU A 458 35.47 23.32 -1.79
N THR A 459 34.30 23.12 -1.18
CA THR A 459 34.01 23.61 0.19
C THR A 459 33.99 22.48 1.22
N GLU A 460 34.36 22.77 2.47
CA GLU A 460 34.22 21.80 3.57
C GLU A 460 32.76 21.35 3.72
N GLY A 461 32.53 20.03 3.66
CA GLY A 461 31.21 19.42 3.80
C GLY A 461 30.50 19.09 2.48
N GLU A 462 31.14 19.25 1.33
CA GLU A 462 30.59 18.77 0.06
C GLU A 462 30.55 17.25 -0.01
N LEU A 463 29.35 16.71 -0.25
CA LEU A 463 29.08 15.28 -0.34
C LEU A 463 28.68 14.90 -1.76
N PHE A 464 29.30 13.82 -2.23
CA PHE A 464 28.89 13.08 -3.41
C PHE A 464 27.96 11.95 -2.95
N THR A 465 26.69 12.06 -3.28
CA THR A 465 25.67 11.13 -2.80
C THR A 465 25.02 10.37 -3.95
N PHE A 466 24.86 9.07 -3.77
CA PHE A 466 24.17 8.21 -4.73
C PHE A 466 23.62 6.99 -4.02
N TYR A 467 22.70 6.31 -4.68
CA TYR A 467 22.13 5.08 -4.14
C TYR A 467 22.79 3.88 -4.80
N ILE A 468 23.29 2.94 -3.99
CA ILE A 468 23.65 1.60 -4.47
C ILE A 468 22.45 0.70 -4.24
N THR A 469 22.07 0.00 -5.30
CA THR A 469 21.01 -1.01 -5.28
C THR A 469 21.65 -2.38 -5.06
N GLU A 470 21.53 -2.92 -3.85
CA GLU A 470 21.90 -4.31 -3.61
C GLU A 470 20.84 -5.22 -4.21
N LYS A 471 21.08 -5.76 -5.41
CA LYS A 471 20.10 -6.54 -6.19
C LYS A 471 19.51 -7.72 -5.42
N ASP A 472 20.26 -8.32 -4.50
CA ASP A 472 19.79 -9.44 -3.67
C ASP A 472 18.86 -9.00 -2.51
N GLU A 473 18.80 -7.70 -2.19
CA GLU A 473 17.93 -7.13 -1.15
C GLU A 473 16.68 -6.46 -1.72
N CYS A 474 16.60 -6.19 -3.02
CA CYS A 474 15.42 -5.57 -3.64
C CYS A 474 14.25 -6.55 -3.72
N LEU A 475 13.12 -6.11 -3.18
CA LEU A 475 11.86 -6.83 -3.36
C LEU A 475 11.35 -6.59 -4.78
N SER A 476 11.02 -7.69 -5.47
CA SER A 476 10.27 -7.61 -6.71
C SER A 476 8.82 -7.21 -6.42
N VAL A 477 8.12 -6.68 -7.45
CA VAL A 477 6.75 -6.18 -7.29
C VAL A 477 5.81 -7.26 -6.72
N ASP A 478 5.90 -8.50 -7.22
CA ASP A 478 5.13 -9.63 -6.69
C ASP A 478 5.38 -9.88 -5.20
N ARG A 479 6.60 -9.64 -4.70
CA ARG A 479 6.93 -9.81 -3.28
C ARG A 479 6.40 -8.67 -2.41
N ILE A 480 6.33 -7.45 -2.93
CA ILE A 480 5.78 -6.30 -2.20
C ILE A 480 4.27 -6.47 -2.01
N PHE A 481 3.57 -6.93 -3.06
CA PHE A 481 2.13 -7.17 -3.03
C PHE A 481 1.74 -8.53 -2.44
N GLU A 482 2.71 -9.32 -1.96
CA GLU A 482 2.42 -10.63 -1.38
C GLU A 482 1.61 -10.52 -0.08
N GLY A 483 0.59 -11.37 0.02
CA GLY A 483 -0.35 -11.37 1.13
C GLY A 483 -1.56 -10.46 0.90
N PRO A 484 -2.29 -10.10 1.97
CA PRO A 484 -3.57 -9.40 1.84
C PRO A 484 -3.41 -7.94 1.44
N ALA A 485 -4.36 -7.42 0.66
CA ALA A 485 -4.43 -6.00 0.33
C ALA A 485 -4.77 -5.16 1.58
N LEU A 486 -3.78 -4.38 2.04
CA LEU A 486 -3.89 -3.48 3.19
C LEU A 486 -4.29 -2.06 2.75
N GLU A 487 -4.87 -1.29 3.65
CA GLU A 487 -5.36 0.08 3.39
C GLU A 487 -4.31 1.15 3.72
N HIS A 488 -3.47 0.91 4.72
CA HIS A 488 -2.57 1.93 5.28
C HIS A 488 -1.11 1.85 4.78
N GLY A 489 -0.82 0.99 3.79
CA GLY A 489 0.54 0.76 3.29
C GLY A 489 0.95 -0.71 3.27
N PHE A 490 2.21 -0.96 2.96
CA PHE A 490 2.82 -2.28 2.99
C PHE A 490 3.54 -2.51 4.32
N ILE A 491 3.49 -3.74 4.83
CA ILE A 491 4.22 -4.16 6.03
C ILE A 491 5.38 -5.06 5.60
N ASP A 492 6.59 -4.73 6.03
CA ASP A 492 7.76 -5.57 5.80
C ASP A 492 7.78 -6.78 6.74
N ASP A 493 7.91 -7.98 6.16
CA ASP A 493 7.86 -9.24 6.91
C ASP A 493 9.01 -9.38 7.90
N LYS A 494 10.23 -8.92 7.56
CA LYS A 494 11.39 -9.01 8.46
C LYS A 494 11.21 -8.09 9.67
N GLU A 495 10.56 -6.94 9.49
CA GLU A 495 10.21 -6.04 10.60
C GLU A 495 9.06 -6.58 11.43
N LEU A 496 8.04 -7.17 10.79
CA LEU A 496 6.92 -7.81 11.48
C LEU A 496 7.38 -8.97 12.37
N GLU A 497 8.35 -9.77 11.92
CA GLU A 497 8.99 -10.83 12.70
C GLU A 497 9.76 -10.27 13.91
N LYS A 498 10.51 -9.17 13.74
CA LYS A 498 11.20 -8.50 14.85
C LYS A 498 10.23 -7.91 15.88
N ALA A 499 9.02 -7.58 15.44
CA ALA A 499 7.95 -7.08 16.30
C ALA A 499 7.16 -8.18 17.01
N ASP A 500 7.60 -9.45 16.97
CA ASP A 500 6.94 -10.54 17.69
C ASP A 500 7.14 -10.46 19.22
N ARG A 501 6.28 -11.14 19.98
CA ARG A 501 6.29 -11.13 21.45
C ARG A 501 7.57 -11.76 21.98
N LYS A 502 8.24 -11.03 22.86
CA LYS A 502 9.43 -11.52 23.55
C LYS A 502 9.06 -12.51 24.66
N LYS A 503 9.80 -13.62 24.74
CA LYS A 503 9.74 -14.59 25.86
C LYS A 503 10.74 -14.26 26.96
N TYR A 504 11.86 -13.64 26.57
CA TYR A 504 12.97 -13.31 27.45
C TYR A 504 13.49 -11.91 27.14
N ILE A 505 13.95 -11.22 28.17
CA ILE A 505 14.73 -9.98 28.06
C ILE A 505 16.13 -10.27 28.58
N HIS A 506 17.13 -10.19 27.71
CA HIS A 506 18.52 -10.26 28.11
C HIS A 506 19.03 -8.87 28.50
N VAL A 507 19.66 -8.78 29.68
CA VAL A 507 20.19 -7.51 30.18
C VAL A 507 21.35 -7.00 29.32
N SER A 508 22.06 -7.89 28.62
CA SER A 508 23.08 -7.53 27.62
C SER A 508 22.53 -6.64 26.50
N ASP A 509 21.31 -6.92 26.04
CA ASP A 509 20.68 -6.18 24.93
C ASP A 509 20.37 -4.75 25.40
N LEU A 510 19.85 -4.61 26.63
CA LEU A 510 19.61 -3.31 27.24
C LEU A 510 20.91 -2.53 27.48
N ILE A 511 22.00 -3.20 27.85
CA ILE A 511 23.32 -2.54 27.98
C ILE A 511 23.75 -1.98 26.63
N GLN A 512 23.64 -2.74 25.54
CA GLN A 512 23.99 -2.27 24.21
C GLN A 512 23.15 -1.05 23.81
N ILE A 513 21.83 -1.15 23.97
CA ILE A 513 20.90 -0.04 23.69
C ILE A 513 21.28 1.23 24.48
N ILE A 514 21.58 1.08 25.78
CA ILE A 514 21.99 2.22 26.61
C ILE A 514 23.35 2.79 26.15
N MET A 515 24.30 1.93 25.78
CA MET A 515 25.64 2.34 25.33
C MET A 515 25.60 3.08 23.99
N ASP A 516 24.64 2.78 23.13
CA ASP A 516 24.47 3.44 21.83
C ASP A 516 23.91 4.88 21.96
N VAL A 517 23.35 5.24 23.13
CA VAL A 517 22.89 6.60 23.38
C VAL A 517 24.08 7.56 23.52
N LYS A 518 24.16 8.53 22.60
CA LYS A 518 25.20 9.56 22.60
C LYS A 518 25.32 10.24 23.97
N GLY A 519 26.53 10.24 24.52
CA GLY A 519 26.84 10.82 25.83
C GLY A 519 27.00 9.78 26.95
N VAL A 520 26.62 8.52 26.72
CA VAL A 520 26.93 7.40 27.62
C VAL A 520 28.36 6.91 27.39
N ILE A 521 29.14 6.78 28.46
CA ILE A 521 30.52 6.24 28.42
C ILE A 521 30.54 4.76 28.81
N SER A 522 29.81 4.41 29.87
CA SER A 522 29.74 3.02 30.35
C SER A 522 28.52 2.77 31.23
N VAL A 523 27.98 1.55 31.18
CA VAL A 523 27.00 1.05 32.15
C VAL A 523 27.74 0.31 33.26
N LYS A 524 27.75 0.85 34.48
CA LYS A 524 28.47 0.26 35.63
C LYS A 524 27.70 -0.92 36.22
N THR A 525 26.41 -0.71 36.46
CA THR A 525 25.51 -1.73 36.99
C THR A 525 24.15 -1.58 36.33
N ILE A 526 23.46 -2.69 36.12
CA ILE A 526 22.07 -2.72 35.66
C ILE A 526 21.35 -3.92 36.26
N GLN A 527 20.09 -3.71 36.61
CA GLN A 527 19.17 -4.72 37.08
C GLN A 527 17.78 -4.37 36.54
N ILE A 528 17.04 -5.39 36.13
CA ILE A 528 15.64 -5.23 35.70
C ILE A 528 14.71 -6.04 36.59
N ALA A 529 13.48 -5.58 36.74
CA ALA A 529 12.44 -6.27 37.47
C ALA A 529 11.10 -6.25 36.72
N ASN A 530 10.35 -7.35 36.77
CA ASN A 530 8.97 -7.39 36.29
C ASN A 530 7.96 -7.08 37.40
N ILE A 531 6.93 -6.33 37.02
CA ILE A 531 5.78 -5.96 37.85
C ILE A 531 4.53 -6.30 37.03
N PRO A 532 4.05 -7.55 37.08
CA PRO A 532 2.87 -7.97 36.33
C PRO A 532 1.61 -7.23 36.80
N GLN A 533 0.87 -6.62 35.88
CA GLN A 533 -0.46 -6.08 36.19
C GLN A 533 -1.50 -7.20 36.28
N ASP A 534 -2.64 -6.94 36.93
CA ASP A 534 -3.77 -7.88 37.04
C ASP A 534 -3.46 -9.26 37.64
N ASN A 535 -2.36 -9.37 38.40
CA ASN A 535 -1.87 -10.61 38.98
C ASN A 535 -2.35 -10.79 40.44
N LYS A 536 -3.67 -10.69 40.67
CA LYS A 536 -4.26 -10.74 42.02
C LYS A 536 -4.10 -12.10 42.70
N ASP A 537 -4.04 -13.16 41.91
CA ASP A 537 -3.84 -14.54 42.38
C ASP A 537 -2.37 -14.87 42.69
N GLY A 538 -1.45 -13.96 42.36
CA GLY A 538 -0.01 -14.13 42.57
C GLY A 538 0.59 -15.27 41.74
N THR A 539 -0.07 -15.65 40.64
CA THR A 539 0.40 -16.73 39.75
C THR A 539 1.71 -16.38 39.06
N ILE A 540 1.94 -15.10 38.78
CA ILE A 540 3.19 -14.59 38.21
C ILE A 540 4.07 -14.02 39.33
N GLU A 541 5.27 -14.55 39.49
CA GLU A 541 6.21 -14.05 40.50
C GLU A 541 6.96 -12.81 39.99
N SER A 542 6.94 -11.73 40.77
CA SER A 542 7.82 -10.56 40.53
C SER A 542 9.25 -10.89 40.91
N LYS A 543 10.15 -10.81 39.94
CA LYS A 543 11.57 -11.15 40.02
C LYS A 543 12.42 -9.95 39.64
N ALA A 544 13.54 -9.77 40.34
CA ALA A 544 14.56 -8.81 39.98
C ALA A 544 15.84 -9.54 39.57
N VAL A 545 16.32 -9.31 38.36
CA VAL A 545 17.39 -10.10 37.73
C VAL A 545 18.47 -9.21 37.10
N LYS A 546 19.69 -9.73 37.03
CA LYS A 546 20.85 -9.03 36.45
C LYS A 546 21.29 -9.57 35.08
N TRP A 547 20.68 -10.66 34.60
CA TRP A 547 21.15 -11.37 33.41
C TRP A 547 20.05 -11.62 32.38
N CYS A 548 18.98 -12.29 32.80
CA CYS A 548 17.88 -12.67 31.92
C CYS A 548 16.57 -12.67 32.70
N LEU A 549 15.56 -11.99 32.18
CA LEU A 549 14.20 -11.96 32.72
C LEU A 549 13.29 -12.79 31.83
N GLN A 550 12.66 -13.82 32.39
CA GLN A 550 11.62 -14.58 31.72
C GLN A 550 10.29 -13.86 31.89
N LEU A 551 9.58 -13.62 30.79
CA LEU A 551 8.30 -12.93 30.76
C LEU A 551 7.14 -13.92 30.91
N ALA A 552 5.97 -13.42 31.34
CA ALA A 552 4.73 -14.17 31.49
C ALA A 552 4.05 -14.42 30.12
N PHE A 553 4.81 -14.97 29.17
CA PHE A 553 4.41 -15.17 27.78
C PHE A 553 3.16 -16.07 27.67
N GLU A 554 3.16 -17.20 28.36
CA GLU A 554 2.06 -18.18 28.34
C GLU A 554 0.77 -17.65 29.00
N GLN A 555 0.84 -16.53 29.72
CA GLN A 555 -0.30 -15.86 30.34
C GLN A 555 -0.72 -14.59 29.59
N ASN A 556 -0.28 -14.46 28.33
CA ASN A 556 -0.65 -13.38 27.43
C ASN A 556 -0.20 -11.99 27.92
N TYR A 557 0.99 -11.89 28.52
CA TYR A 557 1.60 -10.61 28.85
C TYR A 557 2.52 -10.07 27.74
N VAL A 558 2.62 -8.73 27.68
CA VAL A 558 3.61 -7.96 26.92
C VAL A 558 4.38 -7.01 27.83
N PRO A 559 5.70 -6.84 27.61
CA PRO A 559 6.52 -5.99 28.46
C PRO A 559 6.33 -4.51 28.12
N ARG A 560 6.22 -3.65 29.15
CA ARG A 560 6.19 -2.19 29.00
C ARG A 560 7.15 -1.53 29.97
N LEU A 561 7.94 -0.56 29.51
CA LEU A 561 8.84 0.18 30.40
C LEU A 561 8.02 0.97 31.43
N SER A 562 8.32 0.79 32.72
CA SER A 562 7.77 1.64 33.78
C SER A 562 8.78 2.73 34.15
N VAL A 563 8.57 3.94 33.64
CA VAL A 563 9.41 5.11 33.98
C VAL A 563 9.31 5.44 35.47
N THR A 564 8.12 5.29 36.06
CA THR A 564 7.87 5.64 37.47
C THR A 564 8.53 4.69 38.46
N ASP A 565 8.70 3.42 38.08
CA ASP A 565 9.34 2.41 38.93
C ASP A 565 10.84 2.26 38.64
N SER A 566 11.30 2.81 37.52
CA SER A 566 12.71 2.82 37.10
C SER A 566 13.54 3.84 37.88
N LYS A 567 14.81 3.50 38.16
CA LYS A 567 15.74 4.34 38.90
C LYS A 567 17.12 4.30 38.26
N ILE A 568 17.46 5.35 37.53
CA ILE A 568 18.79 5.51 36.94
C ILE A 568 19.57 6.57 37.71
N VAL A 569 20.82 6.28 38.02
CA VAL A 569 21.77 7.22 38.62
C VAL A 569 22.93 7.42 37.66
N PHE A 570 23.20 8.67 37.33
CA PHE A 570 24.28 9.03 36.43
C PHE A 570 25.51 9.49 37.20
N TYR A 571 26.69 9.26 36.65
CA TYR A 571 27.96 9.71 37.20
C TYR A 571 28.70 10.54 36.17
N LYS A 572 29.21 11.70 36.58
CA LYS A 572 30.18 12.47 35.80
C LYS A 572 31.39 12.73 36.68
N ASP A 573 32.56 12.25 36.29
CA ASP A 573 33.78 12.35 37.10
C ASP A 573 33.55 11.84 38.53
N GLN A 574 32.83 10.72 38.68
CA GLN A 574 32.44 10.09 39.96
C GLN A 574 31.37 10.83 40.80
N LEU A 575 30.89 12.00 40.38
CA LEU A 575 29.81 12.71 41.08
C LEU A 575 28.43 12.17 40.63
N PRO A 576 27.54 11.78 41.55
CA PRO A 576 26.23 11.27 41.21
C PRO A 576 25.25 12.40 40.84
N PHE A 577 24.51 12.22 39.75
CA PHE A 577 23.45 13.08 39.26
C PHE A 577 22.14 12.29 39.10
N ARG A 578 21.01 12.96 39.31
CA ARG A 578 19.67 12.45 39.01
C ARG A 578 18.94 13.47 38.16
N ALA A 579 18.32 13.02 37.08
CA ALA A 579 17.50 13.90 36.26
C ALA A 579 16.23 14.32 37.00
N SER A 580 15.69 15.47 36.62
CA SER A 580 14.34 15.85 37.00
C SER A 580 13.30 14.98 36.26
N ALA A 581 12.49 14.23 37.01
CA ALA A 581 11.46 13.36 36.43
C ALA A 581 10.50 14.12 35.48
N THR A 582 10.07 15.33 35.87
CA THR A 582 9.17 16.17 35.06
C THR A 582 9.78 16.56 33.72
N LYS A 583 11.07 16.95 33.71
CA LYS A 583 11.75 17.32 32.46
C LYS A 583 11.99 16.10 31.56
N VAL A 584 12.32 14.96 32.16
CA VAL A 584 12.48 13.70 31.42
C VAL A 584 11.16 13.29 30.77
N ASP A 585 10.04 13.39 31.48
CA ASP A 585 8.72 13.08 30.93
C ASP A 585 8.35 14.03 29.77
N GLU A 586 8.60 15.35 29.91
CA GLU A 586 8.39 16.33 28.83
C GLU A 586 9.22 16.01 27.58
N LEU A 587 10.50 15.69 27.76
CA LEU A 587 11.39 15.30 26.66
C LEU A 587 10.96 13.96 26.04
N LEU A 588 10.56 12.99 26.85
CA LEU A 588 10.10 11.68 26.36
C LEU A 588 8.84 11.84 25.49
N VAL A 589 7.85 12.62 25.94
CA VAL A 589 6.66 12.94 25.13
C VAL A 589 7.04 13.62 23.83
N SER A 590 8.03 14.53 23.85
CA SER A 590 8.51 15.19 22.63
C SER A 590 9.19 14.22 21.66
N LEU A 591 9.97 13.25 22.16
CA LEU A 591 10.60 12.21 21.36
C LEU A 591 9.54 11.31 20.72
N GLU A 592 8.57 10.84 21.51
CA GLU A 592 7.46 10.02 21.00
C GLU A 592 6.63 10.74 19.93
N LYS A 593 6.37 12.05 20.09
CA LYS A 593 5.65 12.85 19.09
C LYS A 593 6.46 13.14 17.82
N SER A 594 7.78 13.06 17.90
CA SER A 594 8.67 13.23 16.74
C SER A 594 8.80 11.95 15.90
N GLU A 595 8.33 10.81 16.41
CA GLU A 595 8.34 9.56 15.66
C GLU A 595 7.37 9.60 14.49
N ARG A 596 7.71 8.84 13.45
CA ARG A 596 6.82 8.56 12.33
C ARG A 596 5.55 7.87 12.86
N VAL A 597 4.40 8.25 12.29
CA VAL A 597 3.13 7.54 12.53
C VAL A 597 3.21 6.13 11.95
N ALA A 598 2.73 5.13 12.69
CA ALA A 598 2.77 3.73 12.27
C ALA A 598 2.03 3.51 10.93
N LYS A 599 0.75 3.93 10.88
CA LYS A 599 -0.14 3.82 9.71
C LYS A 599 -0.04 5.05 8.81
N LEU A 600 -0.10 4.85 7.49
CA LEU A 600 -0.21 5.93 6.52
C LEU A 600 -1.67 6.14 6.14
N TYR A 601 -2.08 7.40 6.01
CA TYR A 601 -3.45 7.76 5.64
C TYR A 601 -3.47 8.34 4.23
N ASN A 602 -4.26 7.74 3.35
CA ASN A 602 -4.31 8.02 1.90
C ASN A 602 -2.98 7.78 1.14
N PRO A 603 -2.28 6.66 1.34
CA PRO A 603 -1.07 6.36 0.58
C PRO A 603 -1.39 6.00 -0.88
N VAL A 604 -0.43 6.24 -1.78
CA VAL A 604 -0.42 5.67 -3.14
C VAL A 604 0.14 4.25 -3.03
N LEU A 605 -0.67 3.27 -3.41
CA LEU A 605 -0.38 1.83 -3.23
C LEU A 605 -0.43 1.05 -4.55
N ASP A 606 -0.40 1.76 -5.67
CA ASP A 606 -0.37 1.15 -7.00
C ASP A 606 0.46 2.01 -7.95
N PHE A 607 0.84 1.42 -9.06
CA PHE A 607 1.48 2.13 -10.16
C PHE A 607 0.47 3.01 -10.88
N GLU A 608 0.94 4.15 -11.39
CA GLU A 608 0.12 4.94 -12.29
C GLU A 608 -0.08 4.18 -13.61
N VAL A 609 -1.35 3.98 -13.97
CA VAL A 609 -1.69 3.39 -15.27
C VAL A 609 -1.24 4.36 -16.38
N PRO A 610 -0.42 3.90 -17.36
CA PRO A 610 0.02 4.74 -18.46
C PRO A 610 -1.17 5.34 -19.22
N LYS A 611 -1.14 6.65 -19.44
CA LYS A 611 -2.16 7.37 -20.20
C LYS A 611 -1.64 7.65 -21.61
N GLY A 612 -2.37 7.19 -22.61
CA GLY A 612 -2.08 7.49 -24.00
C GLY A 612 -2.71 8.79 -24.48
N VAL A 613 -2.32 9.21 -25.67
CA VAL A 613 -2.89 10.33 -26.40
C VAL A 613 -3.82 9.79 -27.47
N TYR A 614 -5.07 10.28 -27.48
CA TYR A 614 -6.03 9.89 -28.51
C TYR A 614 -5.52 10.27 -29.90
N ARG A 615 -5.62 9.32 -30.84
CA ARG A 615 -5.34 9.51 -32.26
C ARG A 615 -6.51 9.00 -33.08
N ASP A 616 -6.89 9.75 -34.10
CA ASP A 616 -7.91 9.32 -35.05
C ASP A 616 -7.32 8.26 -36.00
N LEU A 617 -7.47 7.00 -35.60
CA LEU A 617 -6.91 5.85 -36.32
C LEU A 617 -7.81 5.40 -37.47
N GLU A 618 -9.12 5.61 -37.37
CA GLU A 618 -10.11 5.08 -38.31
C GLU A 618 -10.19 5.91 -39.59
N SER A 619 -9.89 7.21 -39.51
CA SER A 619 -9.89 8.13 -40.66
C SER A 619 -9.02 7.62 -41.81
N TYR A 620 -9.63 7.46 -42.99
CA TYR A 620 -8.97 7.00 -44.21
C TYR A 620 -9.27 7.96 -45.37
N GLU A 621 -8.22 8.39 -46.06
CA GLU A 621 -8.34 9.16 -47.31
C GLU A 621 -8.20 8.22 -48.52
N THR A 622 -9.10 8.34 -49.49
CA THR A 622 -9.09 7.47 -50.66
C THR A 622 -7.83 7.63 -51.50
N ILE A 623 -7.25 6.51 -51.93
CA ILE A 623 -6.14 6.51 -52.90
C ILE A 623 -6.50 7.20 -54.21
N GLN A 624 -7.79 7.35 -54.53
CA GLN A 624 -8.25 7.98 -55.77
C GLN A 624 -7.91 9.47 -55.84
N ASN A 625 -7.73 10.14 -54.70
CA ASN A 625 -7.32 11.54 -54.62
C ASN A 625 -5.81 11.74 -54.87
N GLU A 626 -5.00 10.70 -54.72
CA GLU A 626 -3.55 10.72 -54.97
C GLU A 626 -3.20 10.61 -56.47
N PHE A 627 -4.18 10.27 -57.31
CA PHE A 627 -3.94 10.18 -58.75
C PHE A 627 -3.87 11.58 -59.40
N PRO A 628 -3.06 11.75 -60.46
CA PRO A 628 -3.03 13.00 -61.21
C PRO A 628 -4.43 13.39 -61.72
N LEU A 629 -4.75 14.70 -61.65
CA LEU A 629 -6.06 15.26 -62.03
C LEU A 629 -6.56 14.84 -63.43
N THR A 630 -5.64 14.49 -64.35
CA THR A 630 -5.99 14.00 -65.69
C THR A 630 -6.83 12.72 -65.68
N TYR A 631 -6.72 11.90 -64.62
CA TYR A 631 -7.51 10.68 -64.44
C TYR A 631 -8.98 11.00 -64.13
N GLY A 632 -9.25 12.13 -63.48
CA GLY A 632 -10.60 12.65 -63.19
C GLY A 632 -11.41 11.78 -62.23
N ILE A 633 -10.72 11.09 -61.31
CA ILE A 633 -11.32 10.14 -60.36
C ILE A 633 -11.41 10.69 -58.93
N GLY A 634 -10.58 11.67 -58.56
CA GLY A 634 -10.63 12.32 -57.25
C GLY A 634 -11.75 13.36 -57.10
N ASP A 635 -11.70 14.14 -56.03
CA ASP A 635 -12.73 15.12 -55.63
C ASP A 635 -13.05 16.15 -56.72
N GLU A 636 -12.01 16.64 -57.39
CA GLU A 636 -12.10 17.62 -58.50
C GLU A 636 -12.86 17.08 -59.72
N GLY A 637 -12.96 15.76 -59.86
CA GLY A 637 -13.67 15.09 -60.94
C GLY A 637 -13.08 15.36 -62.33
N LEU A 638 -13.92 15.24 -63.36
CA LEU A 638 -13.50 15.46 -64.74
C LEU A 638 -13.47 16.96 -65.07
N PRO A 639 -12.38 17.49 -65.66
CA PRO A 639 -12.31 18.90 -66.07
C PRO A 639 -13.37 19.21 -67.12
N ASN A 640 -13.82 20.48 -67.20
CA ASN A 640 -14.90 20.91 -68.10
C ASN A 640 -14.79 20.33 -69.52
N LEU A 641 -15.65 19.34 -69.82
CA LEU A 641 -15.50 18.46 -70.98
C LEU A 641 -15.95 19.07 -72.32
N GLY A 642 -16.25 20.38 -72.38
CA GLY A 642 -16.73 21.01 -73.62
C GLY A 642 -18.08 20.45 -74.10
N LYS A 643 -18.46 20.72 -75.37
CA LYS A 643 -19.82 20.45 -75.88
C LYS A 643 -20.04 19.07 -76.55
N ASN A 644 -19.03 18.19 -76.60
CA ASN A 644 -19.16 16.90 -77.28
C ASN A 644 -19.78 15.83 -76.35
N ASN A 645 -21.10 15.72 -76.37
CA ASN A 645 -21.82 14.82 -75.47
C ASN A 645 -21.37 13.35 -75.57
N GLU A 646 -21.08 12.81 -76.75
CA GLU A 646 -20.70 11.39 -76.88
C GLU A 646 -19.32 11.10 -76.28
N TYR A 647 -18.34 11.97 -76.54
CA TYR A 647 -17.01 11.87 -75.94
C TYR A 647 -17.09 12.03 -74.42
N ASN A 648 -17.91 12.97 -73.94
CA ASN A 648 -18.07 13.26 -72.53
C ASN A 648 -18.65 12.07 -71.78
N GLU A 649 -19.69 11.42 -72.34
CA GLU A 649 -20.28 10.23 -71.73
C GLU A 649 -19.31 9.04 -71.71
N ARG A 650 -18.53 8.82 -72.77
CA ARG A 650 -17.47 7.80 -72.75
C ARG A 650 -16.40 8.11 -71.71
N ARG A 651 -15.96 9.37 -71.58
CA ARG A 651 -14.95 9.76 -70.60
C ARG A 651 -15.46 9.59 -69.17
N LYS A 652 -16.71 9.96 -68.89
CA LYS A 652 -17.38 9.69 -67.60
C LYS A 652 -17.45 8.20 -67.31
N ALA A 653 -17.86 7.39 -68.29
CA ALA A 653 -17.92 5.94 -68.15
C ALA A 653 -16.54 5.32 -67.85
N SER A 654 -15.48 5.73 -68.56
CA SER A 654 -14.11 5.27 -68.29
C SER A 654 -13.60 5.68 -66.91
N ALA A 655 -13.87 6.91 -66.47
CA ALA A 655 -13.51 7.35 -65.12
C ALA A 655 -14.24 6.48 -64.08
N ARG A 656 -15.55 6.29 -64.23
CA ARG A 656 -16.36 5.43 -63.34
C ARG A 656 -15.88 3.98 -63.31
N GLN A 657 -15.47 3.43 -64.45
CA GLN A 657 -14.91 2.08 -64.51
C GLN A 657 -13.62 1.97 -63.69
N LEU A 658 -12.72 2.95 -63.82
CA LEU A 658 -11.49 2.97 -63.02
C LEU A 658 -11.79 3.18 -61.53
N LYS A 659 -12.72 4.06 -61.17
CA LYS A 659 -13.18 4.23 -59.78
C LYS A 659 -13.69 2.91 -59.21
N GLY A 660 -14.57 2.22 -59.92
CA GLY A 660 -15.08 0.92 -59.51
C GLY A 660 -13.99 -0.14 -59.34
N TYR A 661 -12.93 -0.12 -60.17
CA TYR A 661 -11.76 -0.98 -60.00
C TYR A 661 -10.96 -0.63 -58.74
N LEU A 662 -10.69 0.66 -58.51
CA LEU A 662 -9.89 1.14 -57.37
C LEU A 662 -10.62 0.98 -56.03
N MET A 663 -11.95 1.05 -56.02
CA MET A 663 -12.78 0.84 -54.83
C MET A 663 -12.50 -0.49 -54.12
N HIS A 664 -12.06 -1.53 -54.83
CA HIS A 664 -11.67 -2.78 -54.18
C HIS A 664 -10.44 -2.60 -53.26
N PHE A 665 -9.45 -1.83 -53.71
CA PHE A 665 -8.26 -1.52 -52.93
C PHE A 665 -8.57 -0.52 -51.82
N ASP A 666 -9.38 0.50 -52.10
CA ASP A 666 -9.88 1.43 -51.08
C ASP A 666 -10.60 0.67 -49.96
N GLN A 667 -11.45 -0.30 -50.28
CA GLN A 667 -12.21 -1.04 -49.27
C GLN A 667 -11.28 -1.87 -48.36
N LEU A 668 -10.24 -2.48 -48.93
CA LEU A 668 -9.25 -3.22 -48.14
C LEU A 668 -8.50 -2.28 -47.18
N LEU A 669 -8.01 -1.14 -47.69
CA LEU A 669 -7.29 -0.15 -46.88
C LEU A 669 -8.18 0.43 -45.78
N ALA A 670 -9.40 0.85 -46.12
CA ALA A 670 -10.37 1.37 -45.18
C ALA A 670 -10.69 0.34 -44.07
N ASN A 671 -10.88 -0.93 -44.42
CA ASN A 671 -11.06 -1.99 -43.43
C ASN A 671 -9.84 -2.16 -42.53
N TYR A 672 -8.61 -2.02 -43.04
CA TYR A 672 -7.41 -2.07 -42.19
C TYR A 672 -7.32 -0.92 -41.20
N PHE A 673 -7.67 0.31 -41.60
CA PHE A 673 -7.72 1.45 -40.68
C PHE A 673 -8.81 1.29 -39.62
N SER A 674 -10.00 0.79 -40.00
CA SER A 674 -11.06 0.46 -39.05
C SER A 674 -10.62 -0.66 -38.09
N GLN A 675 -10.00 -1.73 -38.61
CA GLN A 675 -9.45 -2.81 -37.79
C GLN A 675 -8.40 -2.30 -36.79
N LEU A 676 -7.52 -1.37 -37.21
CA LEU A 676 -6.52 -0.76 -36.34
C LEU A 676 -7.16 0.07 -35.23
N ALA A 677 -8.17 0.87 -35.55
CA ALA A 677 -8.92 1.68 -34.58
C ALA A 677 -9.64 0.83 -33.53
N HIS A 678 -10.04 -0.39 -33.90
CA HIS A 678 -10.77 -1.32 -33.05
C HIS A 678 -9.91 -2.42 -32.43
N VAL A 679 -8.57 -2.34 -32.47
CA VAL A 679 -7.70 -3.31 -31.78
C VAL A 679 -8.03 -3.42 -30.29
N LYS A 680 -8.35 -2.29 -29.64
CA LYS A 680 -8.77 -2.23 -28.23
C LYS A 680 -10.02 -3.05 -27.93
N ASP A 681 -10.96 -3.12 -28.88
CA ASP A 681 -12.21 -3.86 -28.72
C ASP A 681 -11.99 -5.38 -28.79
N LEU A 682 -11.01 -5.83 -29.57
CA LEU A 682 -10.68 -7.26 -29.71
C LEU A 682 -10.27 -7.87 -28.37
N PHE A 683 -9.51 -7.11 -27.58
CA PHE A 683 -9.06 -7.50 -26.26
C PHE A 683 -10.01 -7.05 -25.15
N SER A 684 -11.21 -6.56 -25.48
CA SER A 684 -12.19 -6.12 -24.48
C SER A 684 -12.81 -7.26 -23.67
N MET A 685 -12.90 -7.06 -22.36
CA MET A 685 -13.68 -7.88 -21.41
C MET A 685 -15.13 -7.37 -21.23
N ASN A 686 -15.59 -6.45 -22.07
CA ASN A 686 -16.93 -5.88 -21.96
C ASN A 686 -18.00 -6.92 -22.39
N ALA A 687 -18.86 -7.30 -21.45
CA ALA A 687 -19.96 -8.25 -21.62
C ALA A 687 -21.33 -7.60 -21.90
N GLU A 688 -21.38 -6.27 -22.04
CA GLU A 688 -22.62 -5.52 -22.19
C GLU A 688 -23.31 -5.84 -23.53
N LYS A 689 -24.64 -5.92 -23.45
CA LYS A 689 -25.52 -6.20 -24.58
C LYS A 689 -26.48 -5.02 -24.79
N ASP A 690 -26.85 -4.78 -26.05
CA ASP A 690 -27.84 -3.77 -26.42
C ASP A 690 -29.27 -4.18 -26.03
N GLU A 691 -30.25 -3.31 -26.28
CA GLU A 691 -31.68 -3.57 -25.99
C GLU A 691 -32.25 -4.79 -26.73
N PHE A 692 -31.56 -5.28 -27.77
CA PHE A 692 -31.93 -6.41 -28.59
C PHE A 692 -31.19 -7.71 -28.20
N GLY A 693 -30.30 -7.64 -27.20
CA GLY A 693 -29.53 -8.78 -26.71
C GLY A 693 -28.26 -9.08 -27.50
N ASN A 694 -27.80 -8.19 -28.38
CA ASN A 694 -26.54 -8.33 -29.09
C ASN A 694 -25.40 -7.71 -28.28
N TYR A 695 -24.21 -8.31 -28.33
CA TYR A 695 -23.02 -7.69 -27.72
C TYR A 695 -22.76 -6.31 -28.31
N ILE A 696 -22.50 -5.32 -27.46
CA ILE A 696 -22.06 -3.98 -27.89
C ILE A 696 -20.77 -4.08 -28.71
N ILE A 697 -19.87 -4.99 -28.29
CA ILE A 697 -18.68 -5.42 -29.04
C ILE A 697 -18.97 -6.79 -29.66
N GLY A 698 -19.80 -6.78 -30.71
CA GLY A 698 -20.31 -7.98 -31.37
C GLY A 698 -19.60 -8.37 -32.66
N ARG A 699 -18.35 -7.92 -32.89
CA ARG A 699 -17.56 -8.21 -34.09
C ARG A 699 -16.07 -8.33 -33.78
N THR A 700 -15.33 -9.07 -34.61
CA THR A 700 -13.86 -9.10 -34.57
C THR A 700 -13.19 -8.69 -35.87
N TYR A 701 -13.94 -8.59 -36.97
CA TYR A 701 -13.54 -7.88 -38.17
C TYR A 701 -14.33 -6.59 -38.32
N TYR A 702 -13.59 -5.48 -38.37
CA TYR A 702 -14.16 -4.15 -38.48
C TYR A 702 -14.04 -3.65 -39.91
N THR A 703 -15.10 -2.98 -40.36
CA THR A 703 -15.19 -2.43 -41.72
C THR A 703 -15.78 -1.04 -41.66
N GLN A 704 -15.32 -0.20 -42.58
CA GLN A 704 -15.90 1.12 -42.79
C GLN A 704 -16.39 1.25 -44.24
N PRO A 705 -17.60 1.78 -44.46
CA PRO A 705 -18.16 1.92 -45.79
C PRO A 705 -17.56 3.12 -46.54
N LEU A 706 -17.34 2.98 -47.84
CA LEU A 706 -16.65 4.01 -48.65
C LEU A 706 -17.53 5.19 -49.09
N PHE A 707 -18.82 5.23 -48.75
CA PHE A 707 -19.76 6.21 -49.34
C PHE A 707 -19.46 7.67 -48.98
N GLU A 708 -18.82 7.91 -47.83
CA GLU A 708 -18.39 9.23 -47.36
C GLU A 708 -16.90 9.50 -47.64
N ILE A 709 -16.16 8.48 -48.09
CA ILE A 709 -14.71 8.51 -48.29
C ILE A 709 -14.36 8.68 -49.77
N VAL A 710 -15.03 7.92 -50.66
CA VAL A 710 -14.79 7.99 -52.10
C VAL A 710 -15.70 9.07 -52.70
N PRO A 711 -15.14 10.09 -53.38
CA PRO A 711 -15.95 11.18 -53.92
C PRO A 711 -16.87 10.71 -55.04
N ASN A 712 -18.01 11.37 -55.24
CA ASN A 712 -18.88 11.18 -56.40
C ASN A 712 -19.24 9.70 -56.69
N VAL A 713 -19.40 8.88 -55.64
CA VAL A 713 -19.51 7.41 -55.72
C VAL A 713 -20.94 6.89 -55.85
N ASP A 714 -21.95 7.73 -55.64
CA ASP A 714 -23.36 7.32 -55.55
C ASP A 714 -23.83 6.48 -56.76
N GLU A 715 -23.40 6.82 -57.97
CA GLU A 715 -23.78 6.10 -59.19
C GLU A 715 -23.13 4.72 -59.35
N LEU A 716 -22.14 4.38 -58.51
CA LEU A 716 -21.48 3.07 -58.50
C LEU A 716 -22.16 2.08 -57.55
N TYR A 717 -23.04 2.55 -56.64
CA TYR A 717 -23.76 1.72 -55.71
C TYR A 717 -25.14 1.31 -56.26
N VAL A 718 -25.44 0.01 -56.20
CA VAL A 718 -26.77 -0.53 -56.55
C VAL A 718 -27.75 -0.34 -55.39
N ASP A 719 -27.31 -0.61 -54.16
CA ASP A 719 -28.06 -0.35 -52.93
C ASP A 719 -27.11 0.24 -51.88
N LYS A 720 -27.13 1.57 -51.77
CA LYS A 720 -26.32 2.32 -50.81
C LYS A 720 -26.76 2.06 -49.36
N ASN A 721 -28.06 1.89 -49.12
CA ASN A 721 -28.63 1.80 -47.78
C ASN A 721 -28.38 0.43 -47.14
N GLY A 722 -28.41 -0.65 -47.93
CA GLY A 722 -28.11 -2.01 -47.46
C GLY A 722 -26.63 -2.38 -47.49
N HIS A 723 -25.75 -1.52 -48.05
CA HIS A 723 -24.34 -1.87 -48.26
C HIS A 723 -23.58 -2.09 -46.95
N ALA A 724 -23.75 -1.24 -45.95
CA ALA A 724 -23.04 -1.36 -44.67
C ALA A 724 -23.35 -2.70 -43.97
N VAL A 725 -24.62 -3.11 -43.97
CA VAL A 725 -25.03 -4.42 -43.43
C VAL A 725 -24.43 -5.56 -44.25
N SER A 726 -24.48 -5.46 -45.57
CA SER A 726 -23.93 -6.48 -46.47
C SER A 726 -22.41 -6.62 -46.32
N LEU A 727 -21.67 -5.51 -46.22
CA LEU A 727 -20.23 -5.46 -46.02
C LEU A 727 -19.84 -6.17 -44.71
N ASN A 728 -20.54 -5.82 -43.64
CA ASN A 728 -20.36 -6.44 -42.33
C ASN A 728 -20.64 -7.96 -42.35
N THR A 729 -21.69 -8.41 -43.04
CA THR A 729 -22.01 -9.85 -43.16
C THR A 729 -21.02 -10.60 -44.06
N ILE A 730 -20.44 -9.95 -45.06
CA ILE A 730 -19.40 -10.53 -45.92
C ILE A 730 -18.06 -10.62 -45.17
N ALA A 731 -17.75 -9.63 -44.34
CA ALA A 731 -16.51 -9.57 -43.58
C ALA A 731 -16.44 -10.62 -42.47
N GLU A 732 -17.55 -10.91 -41.80
CA GLU A 732 -17.60 -11.86 -40.69
C GLU A 732 -18.98 -12.51 -40.58
N SER A 733 -19.00 -13.84 -40.51
CA SER A 733 -20.20 -14.60 -40.12
C SER A 733 -20.31 -14.69 -38.59
N GLU A 734 -21.51 -14.98 -38.09
CA GLU A 734 -21.75 -15.17 -36.65
C GLU A 734 -20.88 -16.29 -36.05
N ASP A 735 -20.74 -17.42 -36.76
CA ASP A 735 -19.85 -18.52 -36.36
C ASP A 735 -18.38 -18.08 -36.28
N GLU A 736 -17.92 -17.30 -37.26
CA GLU A 736 -16.55 -16.81 -37.30
C GLU A 736 -16.27 -15.82 -36.17
N PHE A 737 -17.23 -14.94 -35.86
CA PHE A 737 -17.17 -14.05 -34.70
C PHE A 737 -16.93 -14.83 -33.41
N PHE A 738 -17.75 -15.84 -33.11
CA PHE A 738 -17.62 -16.60 -31.87
C PHE A 738 -16.30 -17.38 -31.79
N VAL A 739 -15.85 -17.98 -32.89
CA VAL A 739 -14.56 -18.68 -32.96
C VAL A 739 -13.40 -17.72 -32.69
N ARG A 740 -13.43 -16.51 -33.28
CA ARG A 740 -12.36 -15.53 -33.11
C ARG A 740 -12.40 -14.88 -31.74
N LYS A 741 -13.58 -14.45 -31.26
CA LYS A 741 -13.74 -13.88 -29.92
C LYS A 741 -13.28 -14.86 -28.84
N ASN A 742 -13.62 -16.15 -28.96
CA ASN A 742 -13.11 -17.18 -28.05
C ASN A 742 -11.58 -17.25 -28.01
N LYS A 743 -10.88 -17.13 -29.15
CA LYS A 743 -9.41 -17.12 -29.17
C LYS A 743 -8.81 -15.92 -28.44
N PHE A 744 -9.43 -14.74 -28.57
CA PHE A 744 -9.00 -13.56 -27.82
C PHE A 744 -9.23 -13.75 -26.32
N LEU A 745 -10.39 -14.28 -25.93
CA LEU A 745 -10.68 -14.58 -24.52
C LEU A 745 -9.74 -15.65 -23.94
N ASP A 746 -9.45 -16.72 -24.68
CA ASP A 746 -8.48 -17.74 -24.27
C ASP A 746 -7.09 -17.14 -24.05
N HIS A 747 -6.69 -16.18 -24.90
CA HIS A 747 -5.43 -15.46 -24.71
C HIS A 747 -5.45 -14.60 -23.44
N LEU A 748 -6.55 -13.91 -23.15
CA LEU A 748 -6.70 -13.08 -21.95
C LEU A 748 -6.71 -13.93 -20.67
N ILE A 749 -7.50 -15.00 -20.64
CA ILE A 749 -7.59 -15.94 -19.51
C ILE A 749 -6.23 -16.62 -19.27
N GLY A 750 -5.51 -16.97 -20.34
CA GLY A 750 -4.18 -17.56 -20.25
C GLY A 750 -3.13 -16.66 -19.55
N ARG A 751 -3.36 -15.35 -19.44
CA ARG A 751 -2.50 -14.43 -18.66
C ARG A 751 -2.58 -14.68 -17.15
N PHE A 752 -3.67 -15.30 -16.69
CA PHE A 752 -3.89 -15.71 -15.30
C PHE A 752 -3.58 -17.20 -15.08
N ALA A 753 -2.95 -17.86 -16.07
CA ALA A 753 -2.67 -19.29 -16.06
C ALA A 753 -3.93 -20.20 -15.98
N GLU A 754 -5.10 -19.68 -16.34
CA GLU A 754 -6.36 -20.40 -16.34
C GLU A 754 -6.71 -20.99 -17.72
N ASN A 755 -7.58 -22.01 -17.75
CA ASN A 755 -8.00 -22.66 -18.99
C ASN A 755 -9.45 -23.17 -18.92
N PHE A 756 -10.23 -22.92 -19.97
CA PHE A 756 -11.66 -23.27 -20.11
C PHE A 756 -11.92 -24.53 -20.93
N ALA A 757 -10.89 -25.31 -21.28
CA ALA A 757 -11.03 -26.44 -22.22
C ALA A 757 -12.08 -27.48 -21.80
N ASP A 758 -12.07 -27.94 -20.55
CA ASP A 758 -13.00 -28.98 -20.08
C ASP A 758 -14.44 -28.47 -20.03
N TYR A 759 -14.65 -27.22 -19.60
CA TYR A 759 -15.95 -26.56 -19.62
C TYR A 759 -16.47 -26.40 -21.05
N ALA A 760 -15.63 -25.89 -21.96
CA ALA A 760 -16.00 -25.73 -23.37
C ALA A 760 -16.44 -27.05 -24.03
N LEU A 761 -15.75 -28.15 -23.74
CA LEU A 761 -16.14 -29.48 -24.24
C LEU A 761 -17.50 -29.91 -23.70
N LEU A 762 -17.79 -29.65 -22.42
CA LEU A 762 -19.07 -29.96 -21.80
C LEU A 762 -20.21 -29.13 -22.41
N THR A 763 -20.03 -27.82 -22.54
CA THR A 763 -21.03 -26.90 -23.12
C THR A 763 -21.37 -27.28 -24.56
N ILE A 764 -20.35 -27.61 -25.37
CA ILE A 764 -20.56 -28.09 -26.76
C ILE A 764 -21.35 -29.41 -26.79
N GLN A 765 -21.12 -30.32 -25.84
CA GLN A 765 -21.85 -31.59 -25.76
C GLN A 765 -23.31 -31.41 -25.33
N ILE A 766 -23.60 -30.46 -24.44
CA ILE A 766 -24.95 -30.23 -23.91
C ILE A 766 -25.80 -29.43 -24.90
N GLU A 767 -25.28 -28.31 -25.40
CA GLU A 767 -26.07 -27.34 -26.15
C GLU A 767 -25.95 -27.50 -27.67
N GLY A 768 -24.73 -27.76 -28.15
CA GLY A 768 -24.39 -27.86 -29.58
C GLY A 768 -24.51 -26.55 -30.37
N GLY A 769 -23.74 -26.44 -31.46
CA GLY A 769 -23.85 -25.36 -32.45
C GLY A 769 -23.51 -23.96 -31.93
N VAL A 770 -24.22 -22.95 -32.48
CA VAL A 770 -24.00 -21.51 -32.19
C VAL A 770 -24.34 -21.16 -30.74
N LYS A 771 -25.38 -21.79 -30.18
CA LYS A 771 -25.84 -21.54 -28.81
C LYS A 771 -24.76 -21.84 -27.77
N ALA A 772 -24.08 -22.98 -27.93
CA ALA A 772 -22.92 -23.35 -27.11
C ALA A 772 -21.78 -22.32 -27.19
N SER A 773 -21.62 -21.66 -28.35
CA SER A 773 -20.55 -20.70 -28.58
C SER A 773 -20.86 -19.33 -27.98
N ASP A 774 -22.12 -18.90 -28.00
CA ASP A 774 -22.59 -17.69 -27.30
C ASP A 774 -22.51 -17.85 -25.78
N GLU A 775 -22.99 -18.97 -25.25
CA GLU A 775 -22.87 -19.28 -23.81
C GLU A 775 -21.41 -19.30 -23.36
N LEU A 776 -20.53 -19.97 -24.14
CA LEU A 776 -19.10 -20.01 -23.82
C LEU A 776 -18.45 -18.62 -23.81
N VAL A 777 -18.82 -17.73 -24.75
CA VAL A 777 -18.31 -16.35 -24.76
C VAL A 777 -18.85 -15.55 -23.57
N ALA A 778 -20.14 -15.70 -23.23
CA ALA A 778 -20.74 -15.05 -22.08
C ALA A 778 -20.06 -15.47 -20.77
N ASP A 779 -19.84 -16.78 -20.58
CA ASP A 779 -19.23 -17.31 -19.37
C ASP A 779 -17.77 -16.90 -19.23
N LYS A 780 -17.00 -16.89 -20.33
CA LYS A 780 -15.61 -16.43 -20.34
C LYS A 780 -15.45 -14.92 -20.15
N LEU A 781 -16.47 -14.12 -20.46
CA LEU A 781 -16.47 -12.68 -20.17
C LEU A 781 -16.87 -12.41 -18.72
N ALA A 782 -17.64 -13.30 -18.10
CA ALA A 782 -18.06 -13.19 -16.71
C ALA A 782 -17.00 -13.71 -15.72
N PHE A 783 -16.25 -14.74 -16.12
CA PHE A 783 -15.05 -15.21 -15.42
C PHE A 783 -13.89 -14.24 -15.62
#